data_AF-A0A8S2NE51-F1
#
_entry.id   AF-A0A8S2NE51-F1
#
_cell.length_a   1.000
_cell.length_b   1.000
_cell.length_c   1.000
_cell.angle_alpha   90.00
_cell.angle_beta   90.00
_cell.angle_gamma   90.00
#
_symmetry.space_group_name_H-M   'P 1'
#
loop_
_entity.id
_entity.type
_entity.pdbx_description
1 polymer ?
#
loop_
_entity_poly.entity_id
_entity_poly.type
_entity_poly.pdbx_seq_one_letter_code
_entity_poly.pdbx_strand_id
1 'polypeptide(L)'
;MDSRYRFTSNISNRYDPLLNNNNNSLNNINHSNRSTPTSSRYFHRVPPMFPPHHQQRLRSSSPLFSSSYLGPLQQHRPRFLSTWDLTPTPTIYLSSRNITTATPTPIPTSVSIQQDEDRTQLQSMPPKDFADLVMLPREWRRGDDCIQWPRNHDYYNIEWLENLWKYINEKFPTDLTMLENTNILYLQPLSRPLGVSTANNTISLYKLSKNIGLIQLPIVPSKDDLAIQKVLVKLNFYCIEPFPEMIRRHKCIEEYVPQLSCLGLLQIFKCRLRHFTQLKIQHEFNTLLNEHDIKLLRQYLSRIMTQQLDDSNIQCIKQLPIFDNAYLSTDLNQQQYRYTSLNNILYIYESGTKLPVDLQPPKQCIHVTDSDSRILLDKLGYVIHDFTHVARYLITTIGQQQQQQQPPQVNIPSPQQSSPSIINVPFKHDQPKMAYLGKWLLSNCANLILTDVVCQDTLSTSRLFPNRTGELCSCQQMFDPSSFHINNKEKYLILFELKYLPSIDICSINEQLVLLKHLKLRQYFDIKCDELIDICELNIKESAASGKRSLMFLLADFIIDILSQNSKLVDEYSQTKRISLKQYLNITQWIPVMLERPHSYPSTLTWQGSIDSRRPFVTPREVCDKSHAFLVGATALVSSLDLPESFVSTTRTLTSPSSPSPTRLLIDMREVKLDLLIKQLKCIVLCYLKCSLHEQKSETFDYLNLCKRLYDALSHINNPSDILKEMRICDLVEWIWNGTNGFSSSNQLYLIDKTHPLASYVQILPYELYNYRKFFETMGVKYQPESAKLEDLIRNQQIYDESLFKWIKEMYTVDRRLIQVITDLELKNIKPIPTKSIPDEQTRITFSSTLDLSDDKIYLYLPDIFNKQNNVKEIVVQALTTISKEKKCQLLTEEDYFIRKMSGNEYQKNLFDHYRAYNDLLLPNLNVLPKNVKDILVLFALDHADALMLNILKQHCCIPCTPNGRILNKPSKLIHPYCRLASLYSDIDSLFPYGGQDSYLREDRLNVLKLL
;
A
#
# COMPACT_ATOMS: atom_id res chain seq x y z
N MET A 1 -35.80 -3.46 -31.42
CA MET A 1 -36.92 -3.16 -32.33
C MET A 1 -36.74 -1.76 -32.93
N ASP A 2 -36.23 -1.55 -34.14
CA ASP A 2 -35.26 -2.25 -35.02
C ASP A 2 -35.11 -1.39 -36.31
N SER A 3 -34.00 -1.35 -37.06
CA SER A 3 -32.60 -1.72 -36.78
C SER A 3 -31.65 -1.06 -37.81
N ARG A 4 -30.34 -1.03 -37.53
CA ARG A 4 -29.20 -1.03 -38.49
C ARG A 4 -28.89 0.19 -39.40
N TYR A 5 -27.72 0.78 -39.09
CA TYR A 5 -26.52 0.95 -39.94
C TYR A 5 -26.23 2.18 -40.85
N ARG A 6 -25.00 2.70 -40.61
CA ARG A 6 -23.92 3.14 -41.54
C ARG A 6 -23.96 4.51 -42.23
N PHE A 7 -22.96 5.34 -41.84
CA PHE A 7 -21.91 5.91 -42.71
C PHE A 7 -22.25 6.18 -44.19
N THR A 8 -22.20 7.45 -44.60
CA THR A 8 -20.97 8.11 -45.13
C THR A 8 -21.14 9.64 -45.16
N SER A 9 -20.09 10.37 -45.56
CA SER A 9 -20.00 11.83 -45.56
C SER A 9 -20.38 12.49 -46.90
N ASN A 10 -20.52 13.83 -46.84
CA ASN A 10 -19.87 14.86 -47.70
C ASN A 10 -20.74 15.83 -48.54
N ILE A 11 -20.21 17.08 -48.59
CA ILE A 11 -20.26 18.11 -49.64
C ILE A 11 -21.38 19.19 -49.63
N SER A 12 -20.89 20.44 -49.71
CA SER A 12 -21.49 21.69 -50.23
C SER A 12 -22.50 22.49 -49.39
N ASN A 13 -22.55 23.84 -49.44
CA ASN A 13 -21.58 24.90 -49.83
C ASN A 13 -22.17 26.29 -49.48
N ARG A 14 -21.34 27.34 -49.24
CA ARG A 14 -21.27 28.63 -49.98
C ARG A 14 -20.77 29.88 -49.19
N TYR A 15 -19.74 30.52 -49.75
CA TYR A 15 -19.29 31.94 -49.70
C TYR A 15 -18.94 32.61 -48.34
N ASP A 16 -17.69 33.01 -48.02
CA ASP A 16 -16.73 33.99 -48.64
C ASP A 16 -17.17 35.48 -48.58
N PRO A 17 -16.26 36.49 -48.63
CA PRO A 17 -14.81 36.44 -48.98
C PRO A 17 -13.77 37.29 -48.17
N LEU A 18 -12.48 36.94 -48.35
CA LEU A 18 -11.24 37.80 -48.39
C LEU A 18 -10.79 38.57 -47.11
N LEU A 19 -9.49 38.69 -46.76
CA LEU A 19 -8.28 38.99 -47.56
C LEU A 19 -6.96 38.34 -47.01
N ASN A 20 -6.13 37.81 -47.93
CA ASN A 20 -4.66 37.95 -48.11
C ASN A 20 -3.63 38.03 -46.94
N ASN A 21 -2.40 37.50 -47.03
CA ASN A 21 -1.78 36.49 -47.95
C ASN A 21 -0.34 36.11 -47.51
N ASN A 22 0.22 35.00 -48.04
CA ASN A 22 1.67 34.65 -48.15
C ASN A 22 2.48 34.44 -46.81
N ASN A 23 3.58 33.69 -46.70
CA ASN A 23 4.22 32.54 -47.39
C ASN A 23 5.44 32.09 -46.53
N ASN A 24 6.06 30.90 -46.56
CA ASN A 24 5.88 29.57 -47.17
C ASN A 24 6.53 28.55 -46.14
N SER A 25 7.09 27.35 -46.34
CA SER A 25 7.41 26.45 -47.47
C SER A 25 7.52 24.97 -47.04
N LEU A 26 7.90 24.10 -47.97
CA LEU A 26 8.31 22.69 -47.79
C LEU A 26 9.87 22.60 -47.74
N ASN A 27 10.60 21.48 -47.53
CA ASN A 27 10.31 20.08 -47.89
C ASN A 27 11.20 19.02 -47.18
N ASN A 28 10.84 17.73 -47.30
CA ASN A 28 11.63 16.56 -46.85
C ASN A 28 12.66 16.07 -47.90
N ILE A 29 13.68 15.30 -47.50
CA ILE A 29 14.22 14.11 -48.22
C ILE A 29 15.28 13.35 -47.38
N ASN A 30 15.48 12.05 -47.65
CA ASN A 30 16.35 11.11 -46.92
C ASN A 30 17.73 10.86 -47.59
N HIS A 31 18.57 10.07 -46.89
CA HIS A 31 19.72 9.25 -47.36
C HIS A 31 21.17 9.78 -47.33
N SER A 32 21.86 9.46 -46.22
CA SER A 32 23.10 8.66 -46.16
C SER A 32 24.07 8.59 -47.38
N ASN A 33 25.32 9.07 -47.24
CA ASN A 33 26.49 8.20 -46.95
C ASN A 33 27.88 8.90 -46.91
N ARG A 34 28.71 8.45 -45.94
CA ARG A 34 30.20 8.24 -45.94
C ARG A 34 31.23 9.37 -46.23
N SER A 35 32.37 9.16 -45.55
CA SER A 35 33.78 9.55 -45.85
C SER A 35 34.27 11.00 -45.65
N THR A 36 35.16 11.12 -44.65
CA THR A 36 36.18 12.18 -44.45
C THR A 36 37.40 11.92 -45.38
N PRO A 37 38.41 12.84 -45.53
CA PRO A 37 39.49 12.96 -44.52
C PRO A 37 40.29 14.31 -44.39
N THR A 38 41.00 14.44 -43.26
CA THR A 38 42.33 15.09 -43.01
C THR A 38 42.64 16.57 -43.35
N SER A 39 43.01 17.36 -42.31
CA SER A 39 44.39 17.85 -42.01
C SER A 39 44.34 18.96 -40.92
N SER A 40 44.74 18.73 -39.66
CA SER A 40 46.07 18.99 -39.01
C SER A 40 46.42 20.48 -38.77
N ARG A 41 47.19 20.93 -37.74
CA ARG A 41 48.17 20.24 -36.85
C ARG A 41 48.51 21.09 -35.57
N TYR A 42 49.27 20.49 -34.63
CA TYR A 42 50.07 21.06 -33.50
C TYR A 42 49.41 21.26 -32.11
N PHE A 43 50.11 21.10 -30.95
CA PHE A 43 51.04 20.03 -30.49
C PHE A 43 51.45 20.22 -29.00
N HIS A 44 51.57 19.13 -28.21
CA HIS A 44 52.67 18.72 -27.28
C HIS A 44 52.12 17.67 -26.25
N ARG A 45 52.71 16.51 -25.86
CA ARG A 45 54.09 15.96 -25.59
C ARG A 45 54.59 16.26 -24.14
N VAL A 46 55.16 15.35 -23.32
CA VAL A 46 55.60 13.90 -23.38
C VAL A 46 55.59 13.22 -21.97
N PRO A 47 55.50 11.86 -21.83
CA PRO A 47 55.92 11.03 -20.65
C PRO A 47 57.37 10.42 -20.87
N PRO A 48 57.85 9.19 -20.46
CA PRO A 48 57.41 8.09 -19.53
C PRO A 48 58.52 7.29 -18.71
N MET A 49 58.11 6.21 -18.00
CA MET A 49 58.79 4.86 -17.78
C MET A 49 59.85 4.48 -16.68
N PHE A 50 59.48 3.46 -15.85
CA PHE A 50 60.19 2.21 -15.39
C PHE A 50 61.59 2.21 -14.63
N PRO A 51 62.42 1.12 -14.53
CA PRO A 51 62.58 0.18 -13.36
C PRO A 51 64.08 -0.01 -12.87
N PRO A 52 64.66 -1.14 -12.30
CA PRO A 52 64.18 -2.45 -11.72
C PRO A 52 64.95 -3.07 -10.46
N HIS A 53 64.55 -4.30 -10.02
CA HIS A 53 65.34 -5.48 -9.48
C HIS A 53 66.08 -5.62 -8.09
N HIS A 54 65.68 -6.68 -7.33
CA HIS A 54 66.45 -7.81 -6.67
C HIS A 54 67.15 -7.83 -5.27
N GLN A 55 66.91 -8.95 -4.54
CA GLN A 55 67.75 -9.70 -3.52
C GLN A 55 67.92 -9.11 -2.08
N GLN A 56 68.15 -9.85 -0.96
CA GLN A 56 68.25 -11.31 -0.64
C GLN A 56 68.05 -11.62 0.88
N ARG A 57 67.47 -12.80 1.25
CA ARG A 57 67.66 -13.61 2.52
C ARG A 57 67.26 -12.99 3.90
N LEU A 58 67.00 -13.71 5.02
CA LEU A 58 67.07 -15.14 5.46
C LEU A 58 66.13 -15.40 6.70
N ARG A 59 65.54 -16.62 6.86
CA ARG A 59 65.06 -17.36 8.10
C ARG A 59 64.35 -16.62 9.27
N SER A 60 63.49 -17.20 10.14
CA SER A 60 62.65 -18.42 10.27
C SER A 60 61.82 -18.22 11.57
N SER A 61 60.62 -18.77 11.83
CA SER A 61 60.13 -20.14 11.60
C SER A 61 58.59 -20.24 11.51
N SER A 62 58.09 -21.20 10.74
CA SER A 62 56.70 -21.70 10.72
C SER A 62 56.63 -23.04 11.52
N PRO A 63 55.73 -24.04 11.34
CA PRO A 63 54.68 -24.30 10.32
C PRO A 63 53.33 -24.80 10.93
N LEU A 64 52.26 -25.29 10.26
CA LEU A 64 51.79 -25.48 8.86
C LEU A 64 50.35 -24.88 8.80
N PHE A 65 49.77 -24.28 7.74
CA PHE A 65 49.61 -24.63 6.30
C PHE A 65 48.69 -25.84 6.01
N SER A 66 47.74 -25.82 5.04
CA SER A 66 47.20 -24.70 4.21
C SER A 66 46.00 -25.09 3.29
N SER A 67 45.27 -24.06 2.80
CA SER A 67 44.60 -23.88 1.47
C SER A 67 44.34 -25.09 0.55
N SER A 68 43.16 -25.33 -0.04
CA SER A 68 42.30 -24.47 -0.92
C SER A 68 42.84 -24.28 -2.37
N TYR A 69 42.11 -23.53 -3.24
CA TYR A 69 42.23 -23.43 -4.72
C TYR A 69 41.57 -24.58 -5.50
N LEU A 70 41.07 -24.43 -6.75
CA LEU A 70 40.30 -23.35 -7.43
C LEU A 70 39.73 -23.97 -8.75
N GLY A 71 38.68 -23.41 -9.36
CA GLY A 71 38.21 -23.81 -10.72
C GLY A 71 38.94 -23.07 -11.85
N PRO A 72 38.44 -23.07 -13.12
CA PRO A 72 37.20 -23.69 -13.64
C PRO A 72 37.37 -24.34 -15.06
N LEU A 73 36.30 -24.36 -15.87
CA LEU A 73 36.18 -24.60 -17.34
C LEU A 73 35.65 -25.97 -17.84
N GLN A 74 35.31 -25.99 -19.14
CA GLN A 74 34.27 -26.82 -19.79
C GLN A 74 34.84 -27.96 -20.66
N GLN A 75 34.05 -29.02 -20.93
CA GLN A 75 33.47 -29.28 -22.27
C GLN A 75 32.67 -30.62 -22.42
N HIS A 76 31.76 -30.61 -23.41
CA HIS A 76 31.11 -31.74 -24.14
C HIS A 76 30.06 -32.70 -23.50
N ARG A 77 29.12 -33.10 -24.38
CA ARG A 77 28.03 -34.13 -24.30
C ARG A 77 28.56 -35.51 -24.81
N PRO A 78 27.83 -36.68 -24.83
CA PRO A 78 26.36 -36.89 -24.76
C PRO A 78 25.79 -38.16 -24.03
N ARG A 79 24.45 -38.19 -23.85
CA ARG A 79 23.46 -39.33 -23.93
C ARG A 79 23.70 -40.71 -23.23
N PHE A 80 22.65 -41.18 -22.51
CA PHE A 80 22.19 -42.60 -22.33
C PHE A 80 23.01 -43.55 -21.40
N LEU A 81 22.60 -44.77 -20.93
CA LEU A 81 21.36 -45.57 -20.61
C LEU A 81 21.85 -46.91 -19.91
N SER A 82 21.13 -47.84 -19.24
CA SER A 82 19.77 -47.99 -18.63
C SER A 82 19.65 -49.31 -17.80
N THR A 83 18.44 -49.59 -17.25
CA THR A 83 17.80 -50.93 -16.99
C THR A 83 18.38 -51.99 -16.03
N TRP A 84 17.59 -52.34 -14.98
CA TRP A 84 17.30 -53.71 -14.41
C TRP A 84 18.45 -54.45 -13.64
N ASP A 85 18.27 -55.41 -12.68
CA ASP A 85 17.11 -55.93 -11.91
C ASP A 85 17.47 -56.72 -10.59
N LEU A 86 16.48 -56.91 -9.69
CA LEU A 86 16.21 -58.02 -8.72
C LEU A 86 17.12 -58.48 -7.50
N THR A 87 16.52 -59.36 -6.66
CA THR A 87 16.71 -59.84 -5.23
C THR A 87 17.73 -61.01 -5.00
N PRO A 88 17.93 -61.73 -3.83
CA PRO A 88 17.20 -61.90 -2.51
C PRO A 88 18.06 -62.08 -1.19
N THR A 89 17.52 -62.65 -0.06
CA THR A 89 18.20 -62.84 1.28
C THR A 89 17.70 -64.03 2.17
N PRO A 90 18.49 -64.60 3.15
CA PRO A 90 18.13 -65.76 4.02
C PRO A 90 18.14 -65.56 5.59
N THR A 91 17.74 -66.59 6.39
CA THR A 91 17.33 -66.57 7.84
C THR A 91 18.28 -67.30 8.84
N ILE A 92 18.09 -67.20 10.20
CA ILE A 92 18.05 -68.33 11.18
C ILE A 92 17.67 -67.93 12.65
N TYR A 93 16.91 -68.82 13.34
CA TYR A 93 16.38 -68.73 14.74
C TYR A 93 17.23 -69.57 15.76
N LEU A 94 16.88 -70.08 16.96
CA LEU A 94 15.73 -70.26 17.92
C LEU A 94 16.40 -70.60 19.33
N SER A 95 15.86 -70.97 20.52
CA SER A 95 14.58 -71.18 21.27
C SER A 95 14.95 -71.29 22.81
N SER A 96 14.12 -71.31 23.87
CA SER A 96 12.76 -70.86 24.28
C SER A 96 12.29 -71.64 25.57
N ARG A 97 11.57 -71.05 26.57
CA ARG A 97 10.68 -71.65 27.65
C ARG A 97 10.60 -70.76 28.93
N ASN A 98 9.66 -70.88 29.91
CA ASN A 98 8.98 -72.05 30.51
C ASN A 98 7.75 -71.70 31.43
N ILE A 99 7.19 -72.71 32.15
CA ILE A 99 6.43 -72.66 33.44
C ILE A 99 4.88 -72.44 33.40
N THR A 100 4.20 -72.83 34.50
CA THR A 100 2.74 -73.07 34.72
C THR A 100 2.21 -72.32 35.99
N THR A 101 1.17 -72.64 36.80
CA THR A 101 0.38 -73.87 37.14
C THR A 101 -0.91 -73.57 37.97
N ALA A 102 -1.81 -74.57 38.08
CA ALA A 102 -2.75 -74.89 39.20
C ALA A 102 -3.93 -73.96 39.62
N THR A 103 -5.13 -74.20 39.02
CA THR A 103 -6.48 -74.47 39.63
C THR A 103 -7.18 -73.50 40.64
N PRO A 104 -8.55 -73.50 40.83
CA PRO A 104 -9.69 -74.10 40.08
C PRO A 104 -10.93 -73.14 39.83
N THR A 105 -12.08 -73.71 39.42
CA THR A 105 -13.45 -73.15 39.12
C THR A 105 -14.37 -73.03 40.39
N PRO A 106 -15.67 -72.53 40.43
CA PRO A 106 -16.74 -72.58 39.37
C PRO A 106 -17.96 -71.57 39.33
N ILE A 107 -18.72 -71.59 38.20
CA ILE A 107 -20.21 -71.70 37.96
C ILE A 107 -21.19 -70.95 38.92
N PRO A 108 -22.18 -70.12 38.46
CA PRO A 108 -23.35 -70.55 37.62
C PRO A 108 -23.85 -69.50 36.56
N THR A 109 -24.92 -69.66 35.75
CA THR A 109 -26.03 -70.65 35.65
C THR A 109 -26.54 -70.81 34.19
N SER A 110 -27.33 -71.87 33.94
CA SER A 110 -28.34 -72.01 32.86
C SER A 110 -27.95 -71.82 31.39
N VAL A 111 -27.64 -72.95 30.73
CA VAL A 111 -28.11 -73.23 29.36
C VAL A 111 -28.90 -74.54 29.43
N SER A 112 -30.11 -74.58 28.86
CA SER A 112 -30.93 -75.80 28.79
C SER A 112 -30.41 -76.74 27.71
N ILE A 113 -30.13 -77.99 28.08
CA ILE A 113 -29.65 -79.02 27.16
C ILE A 113 -30.80 -79.55 26.31
N GLN A 114 -30.61 -79.60 25.00
CA GLN A 114 -31.00 -80.78 24.22
C GLN A 114 -29.79 -81.24 23.42
N GLN A 115 -29.43 -82.52 23.59
CA GLN A 115 -28.63 -83.25 22.63
C GLN A 115 -29.56 -83.67 21.48
N ASP A 116 -29.03 -83.70 20.27
CA ASP A 116 -29.46 -84.62 19.23
C ASP A 116 -28.20 -85.03 18.47
N GLU A 117 -27.97 -86.34 18.34
CA GLU A 117 -26.93 -86.88 17.47
C GLU A 117 -27.47 -87.04 16.04
N ASP A 118 -26.59 -87.32 15.08
CA ASP A 118 -26.92 -87.73 13.71
C ASP A 118 -27.93 -86.88 12.91
N ARG A 119 -27.44 -85.75 12.37
CA ARG A 119 -27.91 -85.26 11.06
C ARG A 119 -26.77 -84.99 10.10
N THR A 120 -26.82 -85.68 8.95
CA THR A 120 -25.90 -85.48 7.84
C THR A 120 -26.39 -84.35 6.91
N GLN A 121 -25.41 -83.69 6.26
CA GLN A 121 -25.55 -82.64 5.24
C GLN A 121 -25.97 -81.22 5.68
N LEU A 122 -25.11 -80.27 5.28
CA LEU A 122 -25.40 -78.87 4.90
C LEU A 122 -26.00 -77.89 5.93
N GLN A 123 -25.11 -77.12 6.57
CA GLN A 123 -25.29 -75.66 6.65
C GLN A 123 -23.95 -74.90 6.80
N SER A 124 -23.94 -73.63 6.40
CA SER A 124 -22.86 -72.64 6.62
C SER A 124 -21.44 -73.02 6.16
N MET A 125 -21.21 -73.07 4.85
CA MET A 125 -19.85 -72.88 4.32
C MET A 125 -19.43 -71.41 4.56
N PRO A 126 -18.25 -71.13 5.15
CA PRO A 126 -17.87 -69.76 5.51
C PRO A 126 -17.64 -68.91 4.25
N PRO A 127 -18.19 -67.69 4.16
CA PRO A 127 -18.20 -66.93 2.91
C PRO A 127 -16.82 -66.48 2.39
N LYS A 128 -15.76 -66.59 3.19
CA LYS A 128 -14.38 -66.22 2.79
C LYS A 128 -13.79 -67.09 1.68
N ASP A 129 -14.20 -68.34 1.56
CA ASP A 129 -13.51 -69.30 0.68
C ASP A 129 -14.03 -69.26 -0.77
N PHE A 130 -15.09 -68.50 -1.05
CA PHE A 130 -15.75 -68.48 -2.36
C PHE A 130 -14.84 -68.00 -3.51
N ALA A 131 -13.94 -67.05 -3.25
CA ALA A 131 -13.05 -66.47 -4.27
C ALA A 131 -11.86 -67.36 -4.68
N ASP A 132 -11.60 -68.45 -3.94
CA ASP A 132 -10.67 -69.51 -4.34
C ASP A 132 -11.39 -70.77 -4.86
N LEU A 133 -12.68 -70.91 -4.56
CA LEU A 133 -13.53 -72.01 -5.04
C LEU A 133 -14.10 -71.74 -6.45
N VAL A 134 -14.45 -70.48 -6.75
CA VAL A 134 -14.59 -70.02 -8.14
C VAL A 134 -13.19 -69.87 -8.72
N MET A 135 -12.87 -70.59 -9.79
CA MET A 135 -11.55 -70.58 -10.44
C MET A 135 -11.27 -69.29 -11.24
N LEU A 136 -11.45 -68.11 -10.63
CA LEU A 136 -11.16 -66.83 -11.27
C LEU A 136 -9.68 -66.78 -11.70
N PRO A 137 -9.38 -66.43 -12.98
CA PRO A 137 -8.02 -66.24 -13.46
C PRO A 137 -7.21 -65.32 -12.55
N ARG A 138 -5.91 -65.60 -12.40
CA ARG A 138 -5.02 -64.79 -11.52
C ARG A 138 -4.99 -63.32 -11.94
N GLU A 139 -5.07 -63.06 -13.25
CA GLU A 139 -5.21 -61.74 -13.86
C GLU A 139 -6.44 -60.99 -13.36
N TRP A 140 -7.58 -61.68 -13.18
CA TRP A 140 -8.84 -61.07 -12.73
C TRP A 140 -8.89 -60.87 -11.21
N ARG A 141 -7.86 -61.29 -10.46
CA ARG A 141 -7.73 -61.13 -9.00
C ARG A 141 -6.65 -60.13 -8.57
N ARG A 142 -5.81 -59.65 -9.50
CA ARG A 142 -4.71 -58.70 -9.24
C ARG A 142 -4.52 -57.64 -10.33
N GLY A 143 -5.46 -57.53 -11.27
CA GLY A 143 -5.36 -56.64 -12.43
C GLY A 143 -5.66 -55.18 -12.13
N ASP A 144 -5.45 -54.37 -13.16
CA ASP A 144 -5.87 -52.97 -13.23
C ASP A 144 -7.40 -52.84 -13.10
N ASP A 145 -7.87 -51.62 -12.81
CA ASP A 145 -9.29 -51.34 -12.56
C ASP A 145 -10.21 -51.64 -13.76
N CYS A 146 -9.64 -51.70 -14.96
CA CYS A 146 -10.26 -52.24 -16.17
C CYS A 146 -9.22 -53.07 -16.95
N ILE A 147 -9.54 -54.33 -17.25
CA ILE A 147 -8.72 -55.20 -18.10
C ILE A 147 -9.50 -55.58 -19.38
N GLN A 148 -8.78 -55.82 -20.48
CA GLN A 148 -9.38 -56.42 -21.68
C GLN A 148 -9.45 -57.94 -21.50
N TRP A 149 -10.49 -58.58 -22.06
CA TRP A 149 -10.66 -60.04 -21.98
C TRP A 149 -9.44 -60.78 -22.58
N PRO A 150 -8.75 -61.65 -21.82
CA PRO A 150 -7.62 -62.42 -22.34
C PRO A 150 -8.07 -63.33 -23.49
N ARG A 151 -7.46 -63.20 -24.67
CA ARG A 151 -7.84 -63.96 -25.89
C ARG A 151 -7.59 -65.48 -25.82
N ASN A 152 -7.05 -65.98 -24.70
CA ASN A 152 -6.53 -67.34 -24.55
C ASN A 152 -7.29 -68.12 -23.45
N HIS A 153 -8.59 -67.84 -23.28
CA HIS A 153 -9.41 -68.34 -22.17
C HIS A 153 -10.74 -68.93 -22.65
N ASP A 154 -10.69 -69.91 -23.56
CA ASP A 154 -11.88 -70.51 -24.19
C ASP A 154 -12.92 -71.10 -23.21
N TYR A 155 -12.47 -71.55 -22.03
CA TYR A 155 -13.33 -72.06 -20.95
C TYR A 155 -14.11 -70.95 -20.22
N TYR A 156 -13.54 -69.75 -20.12
CA TYR A 156 -14.20 -68.59 -19.53
C TYR A 156 -14.84 -67.82 -20.69
N ASN A 157 -16.13 -68.04 -20.89
CA ASN A 157 -16.95 -67.36 -21.90
C ASN A 157 -18.04 -66.50 -21.23
N ILE A 158 -18.90 -65.84 -22.03
CA ILE A 158 -20.00 -65.01 -21.49
C ILE A 158 -20.98 -65.85 -20.67
N GLU A 159 -21.34 -67.04 -21.17
CA GLU A 159 -22.27 -67.96 -20.49
C GLU A 159 -21.75 -68.42 -19.11
N TRP A 160 -20.44 -68.63 -18.98
CA TRP A 160 -19.79 -68.90 -17.70
C TRP A 160 -19.94 -67.72 -16.72
N LEU A 161 -19.77 -66.47 -17.18
CA LEU A 161 -20.00 -65.29 -16.34
C LEU A 161 -21.48 -65.07 -16.03
N GLU A 162 -22.41 -65.36 -16.94
CA GLU A 162 -23.84 -65.35 -16.64
C GLU A 162 -24.19 -66.38 -15.57
N ASN A 163 -23.65 -67.60 -15.66
CA ASN A 163 -23.87 -68.66 -14.69
C ASN A 163 -23.21 -68.35 -13.33
N LEU A 164 -22.05 -67.69 -13.32
CA LEU A 164 -21.45 -67.14 -12.10
C LEU A 164 -22.36 -66.08 -11.46
N TRP A 165 -22.89 -65.13 -12.25
CA TRP A 165 -23.80 -64.11 -11.72
C TRP A 165 -25.16 -64.68 -11.28
N LYS A 166 -25.69 -65.74 -11.92
CA LYS A 166 -26.84 -66.50 -11.40
C LYS A 166 -26.54 -67.04 -10.00
N TYR A 167 -25.40 -67.74 -9.84
CA TYR A 167 -24.98 -68.29 -8.55
C TYR A 167 -24.79 -67.21 -7.47
N ILE A 168 -24.18 -66.06 -7.81
CA ILE A 168 -24.00 -64.93 -6.89
C ILE A 168 -25.37 -64.40 -6.42
N ASN A 169 -26.32 -64.16 -7.34
CA ASN A 169 -27.67 -63.73 -6.98
C ASN A 169 -28.42 -64.76 -6.11
N GLU A 170 -28.18 -66.06 -6.27
CA GLU A 170 -28.82 -67.11 -5.49
C GLU A 170 -28.20 -67.33 -4.10
N LYS A 171 -26.87 -67.20 -3.96
CA LYS A 171 -26.15 -67.53 -2.71
C LYS A 171 -25.71 -66.33 -1.89
N PHE A 172 -25.50 -65.18 -2.52
CA PHE A 172 -25.03 -63.95 -1.86
C PHE A 172 -25.91 -62.71 -2.15
N PRO A 173 -27.26 -62.81 -2.18
CA PRO A 173 -28.18 -61.77 -2.70
C PRO A 173 -28.10 -60.39 -2.03
N THR A 174 -27.35 -60.25 -0.93
CA THR A 174 -27.18 -59.03 -0.13
C THR A 174 -25.74 -58.85 0.36
N ASP A 175 -24.74 -59.51 -0.24
CA ASP A 175 -23.32 -59.31 0.10
C ASP A 175 -22.42 -59.50 -1.13
N LEU A 176 -21.55 -58.53 -1.40
CA LEU A 176 -20.52 -58.57 -2.45
C LEU A 176 -19.10 -58.35 -1.90
N THR A 177 -18.93 -58.26 -0.58
CA THR A 177 -17.64 -57.94 0.06
C THR A 177 -16.55 -58.96 -0.25
N MET A 178 -16.92 -60.24 -0.33
CA MET A 178 -16.01 -61.36 -0.67
C MET A 178 -15.54 -61.37 -2.12
N LEU A 179 -16.14 -60.54 -2.99
CA LEU A 179 -15.76 -60.37 -4.39
C LEU A 179 -15.10 -59.00 -4.65
N GLU A 180 -14.91 -58.16 -3.62
CA GLU A 180 -14.28 -56.85 -3.81
C GLU A 180 -12.81 -56.99 -4.27
N ASN A 181 -12.43 -56.17 -5.25
CA ASN A 181 -11.19 -56.18 -6.02
C ASN A 181 -11.07 -57.30 -7.08
N THR A 182 -12.14 -58.00 -7.43
CA THR A 182 -12.14 -58.95 -8.56
C THR A 182 -12.74 -58.35 -9.85
N ASN A 183 -12.17 -58.68 -11.01
CA ASN A 183 -12.60 -58.17 -12.32
C ASN A 183 -13.70 -59.04 -12.93
N ILE A 184 -14.90 -58.99 -12.34
CA ILE A 184 -16.07 -59.81 -12.72
C ILE A 184 -17.23 -59.02 -13.34
N LEU A 185 -17.10 -57.69 -13.48
CA LEU A 185 -18.09 -56.82 -14.08
C LEU A 185 -17.81 -56.68 -15.59
N TYR A 186 -18.67 -57.24 -16.44
CA TYR A 186 -18.47 -57.24 -17.89
C TYR A 186 -19.54 -56.42 -18.62
N LEU A 187 -19.14 -55.78 -19.74
CA LEU A 187 -20.06 -55.19 -20.71
C LEU A 187 -20.21 -56.10 -21.91
N GLN A 188 -21.45 -56.42 -22.29
CA GLN A 188 -21.75 -57.16 -23.51
C GLN A 188 -21.82 -56.19 -24.71
N PRO A 189 -21.14 -56.44 -25.84
CA PRO A 189 -21.27 -55.60 -27.03
C PRO A 189 -22.71 -55.57 -27.54
N LEU A 190 -23.33 -54.39 -27.58
CA LEU A 190 -24.66 -54.19 -28.15
C LEU A 190 -24.71 -54.68 -29.60
N SER A 191 -25.59 -55.64 -29.88
CA SER A 191 -25.74 -56.27 -31.21
C SER A 191 -26.29 -55.28 -32.24
N ARG A 192 -25.42 -54.51 -32.88
CA ARG A 192 -25.78 -53.62 -33.99
C ARG A 192 -25.97 -54.40 -35.31
N PRO A 193 -26.75 -53.86 -36.26
CA PRO A 193 -27.09 -54.58 -37.50
C PRO A 193 -25.88 -54.94 -38.37
N LEU A 194 -26.03 -56.00 -39.17
CA LEU A 194 -25.03 -56.45 -40.14
C LEU A 194 -24.65 -55.30 -41.09
N GLY A 195 -23.35 -55.06 -41.32
CA GLY A 195 -22.93 -54.11 -42.36
C GLY A 195 -21.50 -53.55 -42.33
N VAL A 196 -20.71 -53.74 -41.25
CA VAL A 196 -19.31 -53.25 -41.18
C VAL A 196 -18.43 -54.30 -40.52
N SER A 197 -17.24 -54.56 -41.09
CA SER A 197 -16.32 -55.60 -40.59
C SER A 197 -15.17 -55.05 -39.73
N THR A 198 -14.76 -55.87 -38.76
CA THR A 198 -13.37 -55.98 -38.25
C THR A 198 -12.65 -54.71 -37.78
N ALA A 199 -12.82 -54.37 -36.49
CA ALA A 199 -11.69 -54.37 -35.53
C ALA A 199 -12.22 -54.39 -34.08
N ASN A 200 -11.52 -55.12 -33.20
CA ASN A 200 -11.66 -55.09 -31.72
C ASN A 200 -13.07 -55.32 -31.13
N ASN A 201 -13.61 -56.53 -31.29
CA ASN A 201 -14.77 -57.00 -30.50
C ASN A 201 -14.32 -57.53 -29.11
N THR A 202 -13.55 -56.72 -28.36
CA THR A 202 -12.95 -57.14 -27.07
C THR A 202 -13.82 -56.72 -25.89
N ILE A 203 -14.29 -57.71 -25.12
CA ILE A 203 -15.03 -57.49 -23.88
C ILE A 203 -14.10 -56.80 -22.87
N SER A 204 -14.61 -55.78 -22.19
CA SER A 204 -13.89 -55.10 -21.10
C SER A 204 -14.42 -55.58 -19.75
N LEU A 205 -13.50 -55.93 -18.85
CA LEU A 205 -13.76 -56.44 -17.51
C LEU A 205 -13.32 -55.42 -16.46
N TYR A 206 -14.31 -54.87 -15.78
CA TYR A 206 -14.12 -53.90 -14.71
C TYR A 206 -14.03 -54.61 -13.35
N LYS A 207 -13.19 -54.03 -12.50
CA LYS A 207 -12.98 -54.47 -11.12
C LYS A 207 -14.15 -54.05 -10.23
N LEU A 208 -14.63 -54.96 -9.40
CA LEU A 208 -15.66 -54.69 -8.42
C LEU A 208 -15.02 -54.05 -7.19
N SER A 209 -14.87 -52.71 -7.14
CA SER A 209 -14.54 -52.00 -5.90
C SER A 209 -15.14 -50.61 -5.88
N LYS A 210 -15.57 -50.18 -4.69
CA LYS A 210 -16.17 -48.87 -4.47
C LYS A 210 -15.19 -47.71 -4.79
N ASN A 211 -13.88 -47.96 -4.83
CA ASN A 211 -12.85 -46.93 -5.03
C ASN A 211 -12.70 -46.39 -6.47
N ILE A 212 -13.11 -47.17 -7.49
CA ILE A 212 -12.65 -46.96 -8.88
C ILE A 212 -13.29 -45.72 -9.53
N GLY A 213 -14.49 -45.34 -9.07
CA GLY A 213 -15.28 -44.30 -9.74
C GLY A 213 -15.87 -44.80 -11.06
N LEU A 214 -16.41 -46.02 -11.03
CA LEU A 214 -17.30 -46.54 -12.07
C LEU A 214 -18.71 -45.99 -11.87
N ILE A 215 -19.38 -45.61 -12.96
CA ILE A 215 -20.76 -45.12 -12.94
C ILE A 215 -21.51 -45.62 -14.17
N GLN A 216 -22.69 -46.20 -13.96
CA GLN A 216 -23.47 -46.80 -15.03
C GLN A 216 -24.41 -45.75 -15.66
N LEU A 217 -24.39 -45.61 -16.98
CA LEU A 217 -25.35 -44.75 -17.68
C LEU A 217 -26.80 -45.29 -17.56
N PRO A 218 -27.82 -44.42 -17.67
CA PRO A 218 -29.20 -44.88 -17.81
C PRO A 218 -29.40 -45.65 -19.12
N ILE A 219 -30.38 -46.56 -19.18
CA ILE A 219 -30.69 -47.35 -20.38
C ILE A 219 -31.06 -46.46 -21.58
N VAL A 220 -31.69 -45.33 -21.32
CA VAL A 220 -31.89 -44.24 -22.29
C VAL A 220 -31.28 -42.97 -21.67
N PRO A 221 -30.01 -42.63 -21.97
CA PRO A 221 -29.37 -41.45 -21.42
C PRO A 221 -29.96 -40.19 -22.04
N SER A 222 -30.32 -39.21 -21.20
CA SER A 222 -30.78 -37.90 -21.65
C SER A 222 -29.62 -37.07 -22.23
N LYS A 223 -29.96 -35.93 -22.86
CA LYS A 223 -28.95 -34.97 -23.34
C LYS A 223 -28.04 -34.46 -22.22
N ASP A 224 -28.56 -34.37 -20.99
CA ASP A 224 -27.83 -33.88 -19.82
C ASP A 224 -26.91 -34.97 -19.27
N ASP A 225 -27.34 -36.23 -19.27
CA ASP A 225 -26.52 -37.38 -18.87
C ASP A 225 -25.29 -37.53 -19.77
N LEU A 226 -25.48 -37.39 -21.10
CA LEU A 226 -24.41 -37.37 -22.09
C LEU A 226 -23.51 -36.13 -22.02
N ALA A 227 -23.95 -35.06 -21.34
CA ALA A 227 -23.13 -33.89 -21.05
C ALA A 227 -22.28 -34.13 -19.78
N ILE A 228 -22.90 -34.63 -18.70
CA ILE A 228 -22.21 -35.00 -17.45
C ILE A 228 -21.21 -36.14 -17.66
N GLN A 229 -21.49 -37.11 -18.53
CA GLN A 229 -20.55 -38.15 -18.94
C GLN A 229 -19.19 -37.55 -19.37
N LYS A 230 -19.20 -36.44 -20.12
CA LYS A 230 -17.97 -35.77 -20.61
C LYS A 230 -17.21 -35.07 -19.48
N VAL A 231 -17.94 -34.49 -18.52
CA VAL A 231 -17.36 -33.89 -17.30
C VAL A 231 -16.70 -34.97 -16.43
N LEU A 232 -17.36 -36.11 -16.26
CA LEU A 232 -16.86 -37.23 -15.46
C LEU A 232 -15.62 -37.90 -16.09
N VAL A 233 -15.60 -38.07 -17.42
CA VAL A 233 -14.42 -38.58 -18.14
C VAL A 233 -13.23 -37.62 -17.99
N LYS A 234 -13.42 -36.29 -18.00
CA LYS A 234 -12.35 -35.31 -17.72
C LYS A 234 -11.80 -35.42 -16.30
N LEU A 235 -12.64 -35.75 -15.32
CA LEU A 235 -12.23 -36.07 -13.95
C LEU A 235 -11.71 -37.52 -13.78
N ASN A 236 -11.45 -38.22 -14.90
CA ASN A 236 -10.95 -39.61 -14.97
C ASN A 236 -11.87 -40.66 -14.30
N PHE A 237 -13.19 -40.45 -14.29
CA PHE A 237 -14.19 -41.46 -13.90
C PHE A 237 -14.59 -42.33 -15.10
N TYR A 238 -14.90 -43.60 -14.83
CA TYR A 238 -15.28 -44.58 -15.85
C TYR A 238 -16.80 -44.63 -16.01
N CYS A 239 -17.31 -43.91 -17.01
CA CYS A 239 -18.73 -43.96 -17.40
C CYS A 239 -18.97 -45.14 -18.35
N ILE A 240 -19.79 -46.10 -17.95
CA ILE A 240 -20.04 -47.35 -18.69
C ILE A 240 -21.50 -47.48 -19.15
N GLU A 241 -21.72 -48.26 -20.20
CA GLU A 241 -23.08 -48.65 -20.64
C GLU A 241 -23.77 -49.55 -19.59
N PRO A 242 -25.12 -49.71 -19.63
CA PRO A 242 -25.85 -50.52 -18.67
C PRO A 242 -25.36 -51.98 -18.63
N PHE A 243 -25.15 -52.52 -17.43
CA PHE A 243 -24.80 -53.94 -17.29
C PHE A 243 -25.94 -54.86 -17.78
N PRO A 244 -25.60 -56.09 -18.21
CA PRO A 244 -26.57 -57.14 -18.48
C PRO A 244 -27.52 -57.41 -17.30
N GLU A 245 -28.72 -57.91 -17.62
CA GLU A 245 -29.78 -58.28 -16.66
C GLU A 245 -29.26 -59.04 -15.44
N MET A 246 -28.34 -59.97 -15.66
CA MET A 246 -27.78 -60.89 -14.65
C MET A 246 -27.04 -60.15 -13.53
N ILE A 247 -26.32 -59.07 -13.86
CA ILE A 247 -25.61 -58.24 -12.88
C ILE A 247 -26.57 -57.25 -12.23
N ARG A 248 -27.43 -56.61 -13.05
CA ARG A 248 -28.34 -55.53 -12.62
C ARG A 248 -29.40 -55.98 -11.61
N ARG A 249 -29.73 -57.27 -11.56
CA ARG A 249 -30.66 -57.86 -10.58
C ARG A 249 -30.07 -57.96 -9.16
N HIS A 250 -28.76 -57.79 -8.98
CA HIS A 250 -28.10 -57.96 -7.70
C HIS A 250 -28.26 -56.73 -6.80
N LYS A 251 -28.91 -56.88 -5.63
CA LYS A 251 -29.32 -55.75 -4.77
C LYS A 251 -28.17 -54.79 -4.40
N CYS A 252 -26.99 -55.32 -4.09
CA CYS A 252 -25.84 -54.52 -3.70
C CYS A 252 -25.05 -53.89 -4.87
N ILE A 253 -25.42 -54.10 -6.14
CA ILE A 253 -24.62 -53.60 -7.27
C ILE A 253 -24.49 -52.08 -7.26
N GLU A 254 -25.57 -51.37 -6.91
CA GLU A 254 -25.64 -49.91 -6.87
C GLU A 254 -24.70 -49.31 -5.80
N GLU A 255 -24.29 -50.07 -4.79
CA GLU A 255 -23.28 -49.62 -3.81
C GLU A 255 -21.86 -49.53 -4.40
N TYR A 256 -21.57 -50.33 -5.43
CA TYR A 256 -20.26 -50.46 -6.06
C TYR A 256 -20.19 -49.68 -7.37
N VAL A 257 -21.24 -49.76 -8.19
CA VAL A 257 -21.40 -49.03 -9.44
C VAL A 257 -22.81 -48.42 -9.46
N PRO A 258 -22.99 -47.20 -8.92
CA PRO A 258 -24.28 -46.54 -8.94
C PRO A 258 -24.68 -46.15 -10.37
N GLN A 259 -25.99 -46.05 -10.61
CA GLN A 259 -26.50 -45.46 -11.85
C GLN A 259 -26.33 -43.92 -11.82
N LEU A 260 -25.96 -43.36 -12.96
CA LEU A 260 -25.88 -41.91 -13.18
C LEU A 260 -27.23 -41.27 -12.86
N SER A 261 -27.18 -40.50 -11.78
CA SER A 261 -28.27 -39.85 -11.07
C SER A 261 -27.61 -38.83 -10.15
N CYS A 262 -28.36 -37.89 -9.57
CA CYS A 262 -27.75 -36.88 -8.71
C CYS A 262 -27.15 -37.49 -7.42
N LEU A 263 -27.71 -38.59 -6.92
CA LEU A 263 -27.20 -39.32 -5.75
C LEU A 263 -26.02 -40.24 -6.11
N GLY A 264 -26.10 -40.97 -7.23
CA GLY A 264 -24.99 -41.79 -7.73
C GLY A 264 -23.74 -40.96 -8.03
N LEU A 265 -23.93 -39.72 -8.53
CA LEU A 265 -22.87 -38.74 -8.72
C LEU A 265 -22.19 -38.34 -7.39
N LEU A 266 -22.95 -38.09 -6.32
CA LEU A 266 -22.37 -37.83 -5.00
C LEU A 266 -21.67 -39.07 -4.42
N GLN A 267 -22.21 -40.27 -4.64
CA GLN A 267 -21.61 -41.51 -4.19
C GLN A 267 -20.23 -41.74 -4.81
N ILE A 268 -20.07 -41.59 -6.14
CA ILE A 268 -18.74 -41.72 -6.77
C ILE A 268 -17.76 -40.62 -6.30
N PHE A 269 -18.24 -39.40 -6.04
CA PHE A 269 -17.40 -38.34 -5.46
C PHE A 269 -16.95 -38.70 -4.03
N LYS A 270 -17.85 -39.12 -3.14
CA LYS A 270 -17.49 -39.59 -1.79
C LYS A 270 -16.43 -40.71 -1.84
N CYS A 271 -16.63 -41.71 -2.69
CA CYS A 271 -15.77 -42.89 -2.74
C CYS A 271 -14.37 -42.63 -3.32
N ARG A 272 -14.24 -41.72 -4.30
CA ARG A 272 -12.95 -41.37 -4.93
C ARG A 272 -12.22 -40.25 -4.19
N LEU A 273 -12.92 -39.16 -3.86
CA LEU A 273 -12.31 -37.95 -3.32
C LEU A 273 -11.86 -38.09 -1.85
N ARG A 274 -12.35 -39.10 -1.11
CA ARG A 274 -11.91 -39.41 0.27
C ARG A 274 -10.39 -39.63 0.43
N HIS A 275 -9.70 -40.00 -0.66
CA HIS A 275 -8.26 -40.21 -0.67
C HIS A 275 -7.46 -38.97 -1.11
N PHE A 276 -8.14 -37.87 -1.47
CA PHE A 276 -7.52 -36.65 -1.98
C PHE A 276 -7.56 -35.54 -0.92
N THR A 277 -6.51 -34.72 -0.85
CA THR A 277 -6.55 -33.50 -0.03
C THR A 277 -7.46 -32.46 -0.69
N GLN A 278 -8.07 -31.56 0.10
CA GLN A 278 -8.90 -30.48 -0.44
C GLN A 278 -8.17 -29.67 -1.53
N LEU A 279 -6.86 -29.42 -1.36
CA LEU A 279 -6.02 -28.75 -2.35
C LEU A 279 -5.91 -29.53 -3.67
N LYS A 280 -5.85 -30.86 -3.63
CA LYS A 280 -5.84 -31.70 -4.84
C LYS A 280 -7.18 -31.65 -5.57
N ILE A 281 -8.30 -31.80 -4.86
CA ILE A 281 -9.67 -31.68 -5.44
C ILE A 281 -9.83 -30.31 -6.09
N GLN A 282 -9.44 -29.26 -5.36
CA GLN A 282 -9.46 -27.86 -5.76
C GLN A 282 -8.65 -27.59 -7.04
N HIS A 283 -7.46 -28.21 -7.17
CA HIS A 283 -6.60 -28.12 -8.35
C HIS A 283 -7.16 -28.88 -9.56
N GLU A 284 -7.53 -30.16 -9.39
CA GLU A 284 -8.01 -31.00 -10.50
C GLU A 284 -9.26 -30.41 -11.15
N PHE A 285 -10.24 -29.96 -10.37
CA PHE A 285 -11.46 -29.36 -10.92
C PHE A 285 -11.20 -28.06 -11.68
N ASN A 286 -10.25 -27.21 -11.25
CA ASN A 286 -9.98 -25.93 -11.91
C ASN A 286 -8.99 -26.06 -13.09
N THR A 287 -8.37 -27.22 -13.30
CA THR A 287 -7.43 -27.49 -14.41
C THR A 287 -8.01 -28.43 -15.46
N LEU A 288 -8.85 -29.39 -15.07
CA LEU A 288 -9.44 -30.39 -15.97
C LEU A 288 -10.82 -29.98 -16.50
N LEU A 289 -11.55 -29.11 -15.79
CA LEU A 289 -12.88 -28.65 -16.17
C LEU A 289 -12.88 -27.17 -16.58
N ASN A 290 -13.65 -26.86 -17.62
CA ASN A 290 -13.91 -25.49 -18.04
C ASN A 290 -15.22 -24.93 -17.43
N GLU A 291 -15.52 -23.66 -17.71
CA GLU A 291 -16.72 -22.98 -17.21
C GLU A 291 -18.04 -23.65 -17.61
N HIS A 292 -18.13 -24.23 -18.80
CA HIS A 292 -19.31 -24.98 -19.22
C HIS A 292 -19.44 -26.32 -18.47
N ASP A 293 -18.34 -27.04 -18.26
CA ASP A 293 -18.31 -28.29 -17.49
C ASP A 293 -18.75 -28.08 -16.02
N ILE A 294 -18.22 -27.04 -15.37
CA ILE A 294 -18.59 -26.68 -13.99
C ILE A 294 -20.07 -26.26 -13.92
N LYS A 295 -20.56 -25.49 -14.89
CA LYS A 295 -21.98 -25.10 -14.93
C LYS A 295 -22.90 -26.30 -15.15
N LEU A 296 -22.56 -27.23 -16.03
CA LEU A 296 -23.32 -28.49 -16.19
C LEU A 296 -23.37 -29.27 -14.87
N LEU A 297 -22.24 -29.42 -14.19
CA LEU A 297 -22.16 -30.14 -12.91
C LEU A 297 -23.03 -29.47 -11.82
N ARG A 298 -22.98 -28.13 -11.74
CA ARG A 298 -23.79 -27.28 -10.87
C ARG A 298 -25.29 -27.45 -11.17
N GLN A 299 -25.69 -27.38 -12.43
CA GLN A 299 -27.07 -27.55 -12.92
C GLN A 299 -27.62 -28.97 -12.76
N TYR A 300 -26.76 -29.99 -12.77
CA TYR A 300 -27.18 -31.38 -12.54
C TYR A 300 -27.36 -31.65 -11.04
N LEU A 301 -26.46 -31.14 -10.19
CA LEU A 301 -26.59 -31.24 -8.73
C LEU A 301 -27.74 -30.37 -8.18
N SER A 302 -28.08 -29.23 -8.79
CA SER A 302 -29.20 -28.37 -8.36
C SER A 302 -30.57 -29.08 -8.37
N ARG A 303 -30.67 -30.22 -9.07
CA ARG A 303 -31.87 -31.07 -9.20
C ARG A 303 -32.15 -31.97 -7.99
N ILE A 304 -31.20 -32.17 -7.08
CA ILE A 304 -31.38 -33.01 -5.87
C ILE A 304 -32.58 -32.50 -5.06
N MET A 305 -33.45 -33.40 -4.61
CA MET A 305 -34.56 -33.03 -3.73
C MET A 305 -34.05 -32.88 -2.29
N THR A 306 -34.51 -31.85 -1.55
CA THR A 306 -34.00 -31.55 -0.20
C THR A 306 -34.15 -32.71 0.79
N GLN A 307 -35.18 -33.56 0.60
CA GLN A 307 -35.41 -34.80 1.36
C GLN A 307 -34.32 -35.87 1.18
N GLN A 308 -33.45 -35.73 0.17
CA GLN A 308 -32.37 -36.67 -0.15
C GLN A 308 -30.98 -36.15 0.28
N LEU A 309 -30.91 -34.98 0.91
CA LEU A 309 -29.68 -34.38 1.43
C LEU A 309 -29.46 -34.80 2.88
N ASP A 310 -28.87 -35.98 3.07
CA ASP A 310 -28.31 -36.38 4.37
C ASP A 310 -27.00 -35.63 4.66
N ASP A 311 -26.52 -35.66 5.91
CA ASP A 311 -25.26 -35.03 6.30
C ASP A 311 -24.09 -35.48 5.41
N SER A 312 -24.06 -36.74 4.97
CA SER A 312 -23.01 -37.25 4.10
C SER A 312 -23.04 -36.60 2.71
N ASN A 313 -24.23 -36.43 2.11
CA ASN A 313 -24.42 -35.72 0.84
C ASN A 313 -24.07 -34.23 0.99
N ILE A 314 -24.52 -33.59 2.07
CA ILE A 314 -24.23 -32.19 2.38
C ILE A 314 -22.72 -31.94 2.49
N GLN A 315 -21.99 -32.78 3.24
CA GLN A 315 -20.53 -32.65 3.38
C GLN A 315 -19.79 -32.95 2.06
N CYS A 316 -20.29 -33.88 1.24
CA CYS A 316 -19.73 -34.13 -0.09
C CYS A 316 -19.86 -32.89 -0.99
N ILE A 317 -21.05 -32.31 -1.12
CA ILE A 317 -21.25 -31.08 -1.93
C ILE A 317 -20.40 -29.93 -1.37
N LYS A 318 -20.26 -29.82 -0.05
CA LYS A 318 -19.43 -28.77 0.57
C LYS A 318 -17.95 -28.87 0.23
N GLN A 319 -17.43 -30.05 -0.09
CA GLN A 319 -16.04 -30.25 -0.53
C GLN A 319 -15.82 -29.94 -2.02
N LEU A 320 -16.87 -29.97 -2.85
CA LEU A 320 -16.75 -29.78 -4.30
C LEU A 320 -16.47 -28.31 -4.66
N PRO A 321 -15.41 -28.00 -5.44
CA PRO A 321 -15.05 -26.65 -5.84
C PRO A 321 -15.87 -26.19 -7.07
N ILE A 322 -17.19 -26.05 -6.90
CA ILE A 322 -18.15 -25.75 -7.99
C ILE A 322 -18.81 -24.36 -7.89
N PHE A 323 -18.52 -23.61 -6.83
CA PHE A 323 -19.06 -22.26 -6.60
C PHE A 323 -18.06 -21.20 -7.01
N ASP A 324 -18.50 -20.04 -7.51
CA ASP A 324 -17.57 -18.99 -7.92
C ASP A 324 -16.86 -18.35 -6.72
N ASN A 325 -15.53 -18.32 -6.77
CA ASN A 325 -14.69 -17.56 -5.85
C ASN A 325 -15.06 -16.06 -5.94
N ALA A 326 -15.27 -15.43 -4.79
CA ALA A 326 -15.69 -14.02 -4.71
C ALA A 326 -14.59 -13.01 -5.08
N TYR A 327 -13.32 -13.40 -5.19
CA TYR A 327 -12.20 -12.48 -5.35
C TYR A 327 -11.70 -12.34 -6.80
N LEU A 328 -11.25 -11.14 -7.17
CA LEU A 328 -10.71 -10.77 -8.49
C LEU A 328 -9.20 -11.04 -8.59
N SER A 329 -8.80 -12.15 -9.23
CA SER A 329 -7.38 -12.45 -9.50
C SER A 329 -6.76 -11.39 -10.42
N THR A 330 -5.86 -10.58 -9.85
CA THR A 330 -5.08 -9.52 -10.53
C THR A 330 -3.61 -9.91 -10.74
N ASP A 331 -3.03 -10.70 -9.83
CA ASP A 331 -1.62 -11.12 -9.87
C ASP A 331 -1.43 -12.40 -10.70
N LEU A 332 -0.73 -12.28 -11.84
CA LEU A 332 -0.29 -13.42 -12.67
C LEU A 332 0.57 -14.45 -11.91
N ASN A 333 1.17 -14.05 -10.78
CA ASN A 333 2.07 -14.87 -9.97
C ASN A 333 1.37 -15.66 -8.85
N GLN A 334 0.08 -15.40 -8.58
CA GLN A 334 -0.71 -16.16 -7.60
C GLN A 334 -1.94 -16.78 -8.27
N GLN A 335 -1.85 -18.08 -8.57
CA GLN A 335 -2.97 -18.87 -9.10
C GLN A 335 -4.06 -19.08 -8.04
N GLN A 336 -4.88 -18.05 -7.80
CA GLN A 336 -6.17 -18.24 -7.15
C GLN A 336 -7.12 -18.97 -8.10
N TYR A 337 -7.72 -20.04 -7.61
CA TYR A 337 -8.70 -20.83 -8.35
C TYR A 337 -10.00 -20.03 -8.55
N ARG A 338 -10.59 -20.12 -9.76
CA ARG A 338 -11.84 -19.41 -10.10
C ARG A 338 -13.03 -19.97 -9.33
N TYR A 339 -13.06 -21.28 -9.11
CA TYR A 339 -14.11 -21.95 -8.35
C TYR A 339 -13.57 -22.41 -7.01
N THR A 340 -14.41 -22.41 -5.97
CA THR A 340 -14.05 -22.77 -4.60
C THR A 340 -15.11 -23.65 -3.95
N SER A 341 -14.74 -24.33 -2.87
CA SER A 341 -15.62 -25.18 -2.08
C SER A 341 -16.25 -24.41 -0.91
N LEU A 342 -17.23 -25.00 -0.21
CA LEU A 342 -17.98 -24.34 0.87
C LEU A 342 -17.32 -24.46 2.25
N ASN A 343 -16.14 -25.06 2.34
CA ASN A 343 -15.43 -25.30 3.59
C ASN A 343 -14.88 -23.98 4.15
N ASN A 344 -15.25 -23.64 5.39
CA ASN A 344 -14.87 -22.39 6.09
C ASN A 344 -15.38 -21.07 5.46
N ILE A 345 -16.35 -21.13 4.56
CA ILE A 345 -17.03 -19.93 4.03
C ILE A 345 -17.78 -19.20 5.15
N LEU A 346 -17.68 -17.87 5.17
CA LEU A 346 -18.35 -17.03 6.19
C LEU A 346 -19.35 -16.03 5.60
N TYR A 347 -19.20 -15.63 4.33
CA TYR A 347 -20.20 -14.84 3.60
C TYR A 347 -20.43 -15.38 2.19
N ILE A 348 -21.68 -15.29 1.77
CA ILE A 348 -22.16 -15.62 0.42
C ILE A 348 -23.04 -14.47 -0.04
N TYR A 349 -22.82 -13.95 -1.24
CA TYR A 349 -23.58 -12.81 -1.77
C TYR A 349 -23.88 -12.95 -3.26
N GLU A 350 -24.95 -12.30 -3.69
CA GLU A 350 -25.36 -12.16 -5.08
C GLU A 350 -25.17 -10.70 -5.52
N SER A 351 -24.45 -10.48 -6.63
CA SER A 351 -24.25 -9.14 -7.23
C SER A 351 -23.69 -9.28 -8.65
N GLY A 352 -23.52 -8.17 -9.37
CA GLY A 352 -22.77 -8.16 -10.64
C GLY A 352 -21.24 -8.16 -10.50
N THR A 353 -20.71 -8.09 -9.27
CA THR A 353 -19.38 -7.48 -9.01
C THR A 353 -18.57 -8.25 -7.95
N LYS A 354 -17.46 -8.89 -8.38
CA LYS A 354 -16.52 -9.57 -7.48
C LYS A 354 -15.66 -8.60 -6.65
N LEU A 355 -15.23 -9.04 -5.47
CA LEU A 355 -14.38 -8.31 -4.53
C LEU A 355 -12.91 -8.23 -5.02
N PRO A 356 -12.15 -7.17 -4.70
CA PRO A 356 -10.69 -7.14 -4.85
C PRO A 356 -9.98 -8.29 -4.11
N VAL A 357 -8.88 -8.84 -4.66
CA VAL A 357 -8.10 -9.92 -4.00
C VAL A 357 -7.39 -9.47 -2.73
N ASP A 358 -6.96 -8.21 -2.66
CA ASP A 358 -6.10 -7.69 -1.58
C ASP A 358 -6.83 -7.45 -0.23
N LEU A 359 -7.98 -8.10 -0.03
CA LEU A 359 -8.87 -7.92 1.11
C LEU A 359 -8.86 -9.13 2.05
N GLN A 360 -8.00 -9.06 3.06
CA GLN A 360 -8.22 -9.77 4.32
C GLN A 360 -8.74 -8.75 5.35
N PRO A 361 -9.88 -8.96 6.05
CA PRO A 361 -10.84 -10.08 6.03
C PRO A 361 -12.04 -9.79 5.09
N PRO A 362 -13.01 -10.72 4.88
CA PRO A 362 -13.39 -11.85 5.74
C PRO A 362 -12.61 -13.15 5.47
N LYS A 363 -13.03 -14.25 6.11
CA LYS A 363 -12.73 -15.61 5.62
C LYS A 363 -13.33 -15.79 4.21
N GLN A 364 -12.91 -16.84 3.50
CA GLN A 364 -13.32 -17.16 2.13
C GLN A 364 -14.80 -16.85 1.86
N CYS A 365 -15.06 -16.15 0.75
CA CYS A 365 -16.39 -15.70 0.33
C CYS A 365 -16.76 -16.34 -1.02
N ILE A 366 -18.06 -16.58 -1.22
CA ILE A 366 -18.62 -17.06 -2.50
C ILE A 366 -19.46 -15.97 -3.14
N HIS A 367 -19.30 -15.83 -4.46
CA HIS A 367 -20.12 -14.98 -5.32
C HIS A 367 -21.12 -15.86 -6.06
N VAL A 368 -22.41 -15.57 -5.92
CA VAL A 368 -23.49 -16.29 -6.59
C VAL A 368 -23.66 -15.73 -8.00
N THR A 369 -23.28 -16.54 -8.99
CA THR A 369 -23.23 -16.14 -10.41
C THR A 369 -24.40 -16.65 -11.26
N ASP A 370 -25.15 -17.64 -10.79
CA ASP A 370 -26.35 -18.16 -11.46
C ASP A 370 -27.38 -18.78 -10.50
N SER A 371 -28.55 -19.11 -11.07
CA SER A 371 -29.68 -19.74 -10.40
C SER A 371 -29.37 -21.13 -9.85
N ASP A 372 -28.46 -21.90 -10.47
CA ASP A 372 -28.13 -23.25 -10.03
C ASP A 372 -27.26 -23.23 -8.76
N SER A 373 -26.33 -22.28 -8.66
CA SER A 373 -25.65 -21.96 -7.41
C SER A 373 -26.65 -21.52 -6.34
N ARG A 374 -27.60 -20.63 -6.67
CA ARG A 374 -28.63 -20.18 -5.70
C ARG A 374 -29.45 -21.35 -5.14
N ILE A 375 -29.97 -22.21 -6.02
CA ILE A 375 -30.77 -23.39 -5.66
C ILE A 375 -29.96 -24.38 -4.81
N LEU A 376 -28.68 -24.59 -5.11
CA LEU A 376 -27.81 -25.45 -4.30
C LEU A 376 -27.57 -24.88 -2.89
N LEU A 377 -27.29 -23.58 -2.78
CA LEU A 377 -26.94 -22.94 -1.52
C LEU A 377 -28.15 -22.85 -0.57
N ASP A 378 -29.32 -22.54 -1.10
CA ASP A 378 -30.61 -22.59 -0.41
C ASP A 378 -30.89 -23.99 0.17
N LYS A 379 -30.77 -25.04 -0.67
CA LYS A 379 -30.93 -26.44 -0.24
C LYS A 379 -29.88 -26.93 0.77
N LEU A 380 -28.73 -26.27 0.85
CA LEU A 380 -27.67 -26.55 1.83
C LEU A 380 -27.82 -25.71 3.12
N GLY A 381 -28.86 -24.88 3.23
CA GLY A 381 -29.14 -24.05 4.40
C GLY A 381 -28.27 -22.79 4.52
N TYR A 382 -27.64 -22.32 3.45
CA TYR A 382 -26.85 -21.09 3.46
C TYR A 382 -27.73 -19.86 3.17
N VAL A 383 -27.63 -18.85 4.03
CA VAL A 383 -28.20 -17.53 3.77
C VAL A 383 -27.33 -16.81 2.73
N ILE A 384 -27.94 -16.42 1.61
CA ILE A 384 -27.32 -15.52 0.63
C ILE A 384 -27.63 -14.09 1.08
N HIS A 385 -26.58 -13.34 1.40
CA HIS A 385 -26.70 -11.95 1.85
C HIS A 385 -26.79 -11.01 0.64
N ASP A 386 -27.51 -9.89 0.83
CA ASP A 386 -27.37 -8.72 -0.03
C ASP A 386 -25.93 -8.20 0.06
N PHE A 387 -25.36 -7.84 -1.09
CA PHE A 387 -24.03 -7.25 -1.25
C PHE A 387 -23.81 -6.04 -0.32
N THR A 388 -24.85 -5.27 0.01
CA THR A 388 -24.77 -4.17 0.99
C THR A 388 -24.18 -4.60 2.35
N HIS A 389 -24.47 -5.82 2.80
CA HIS A 389 -24.00 -6.33 4.09
C HIS A 389 -22.51 -6.69 4.03
N VAL A 390 -22.08 -7.33 2.93
CA VAL A 390 -20.67 -7.66 2.69
C VAL A 390 -19.86 -6.38 2.51
N ALA A 391 -20.37 -5.40 1.75
CA ALA A 391 -19.74 -4.10 1.58
C ALA A 391 -19.64 -3.31 2.90
N ARG A 392 -20.68 -3.30 3.75
CA ARG A 392 -20.62 -2.68 5.09
C ARG A 392 -19.58 -3.35 5.99
N TYR A 393 -19.54 -4.69 6.01
CA TYR A 393 -18.51 -5.44 6.75
C TYR A 393 -17.10 -5.10 6.24
N LEU A 394 -16.92 -5.00 4.92
CA LEU A 394 -15.64 -4.65 4.31
C LEU A 394 -15.18 -3.26 4.75
N ILE A 395 -16.03 -2.25 4.57
CA ILE A 395 -15.76 -0.85 4.89
C ILE A 395 -15.41 -0.69 6.37
N THR A 396 -16.22 -1.27 7.27
CA THR A 396 -15.98 -1.20 8.72
C THR A 396 -14.68 -1.89 9.13
N THR A 397 -14.32 -3.02 8.51
CA THR A 397 -13.08 -3.73 8.83
C THR A 397 -11.84 -3.01 8.30
N ILE A 398 -11.90 -2.40 7.10
CA ILE A 398 -10.84 -1.50 6.60
C ILE A 398 -10.64 -0.32 7.57
N GLY A 399 -11.73 0.27 8.07
CA GLY A 399 -11.69 1.32 9.09
C GLY A 399 -10.96 0.88 10.37
N GLN A 400 -11.33 -0.27 10.92
CA GLN A 400 -10.69 -0.83 12.13
C GLN A 400 -9.18 -1.09 11.91
N GLN A 401 -8.80 -1.69 10.78
CA GLN A 401 -7.40 -1.95 10.44
C GLN A 401 -6.57 -0.67 10.33
N GLN A 402 -7.14 0.43 9.81
CA GLN A 402 -6.44 1.72 9.70
C GLN A 402 -6.39 2.46 11.04
N GLN A 403 -7.42 2.34 11.89
CA GLN A 403 -7.43 2.91 13.24
C GLN A 403 -6.37 2.25 14.14
N GLN A 404 -6.22 0.92 14.08
CA GLN A 404 -5.19 0.17 14.83
C GLN A 404 -3.74 0.51 14.41
N GLN A 405 -3.55 1.20 13.29
CA GLN A 405 -2.24 1.64 12.78
C GLN A 405 -1.91 3.10 13.10
N GLN A 406 -2.82 3.85 13.74
CA GLN A 406 -2.48 5.17 14.26
C GLN A 406 -1.62 4.98 15.52
N PRO A 407 -0.45 5.65 15.64
CA PRO A 407 0.33 5.59 16.87
C PRO A 407 -0.50 6.19 18.02
N PRO A 408 -0.49 5.58 19.21
CA PRO A 408 -1.23 6.12 20.36
C PRO A 408 -0.78 7.54 20.65
N GLN A 409 -1.73 8.43 20.96
CA GLN A 409 -1.41 9.81 21.28
C GLN A 409 -0.46 9.88 22.48
N VAL A 410 0.51 10.79 22.41
CA VAL A 410 1.64 10.85 23.35
C VAL A 410 1.19 11.38 24.71
N ASN A 411 0.73 10.47 25.57
CA ASN A 411 0.82 10.68 27.02
C ASN A 411 2.30 10.63 27.42
N ILE A 412 2.72 11.62 28.21
CA ILE A 412 4.12 11.92 28.51
C ILE A 412 4.79 10.78 29.30
N PRO A 413 5.88 10.16 28.78
CA PRO A 413 6.69 9.23 29.55
C PRO A 413 7.92 9.93 30.18
N SER A 414 8.21 9.58 31.43
CA SER A 414 9.47 9.93 32.09
C SER A 414 10.67 9.26 31.42
N PRO A 415 11.88 9.87 31.43
CA PRO A 415 13.02 9.36 30.66
C PRO A 415 13.74 8.20 31.35
N GLN A 416 13.39 6.95 30.99
CA GLN A 416 14.25 5.78 31.16
C GLN A 416 14.30 4.90 29.89
N GLN A 417 15.29 4.03 29.83
CA GLN A 417 15.85 3.49 28.58
C GLN A 417 15.11 2.24 28.07
N SER A 418 14.89 2.16 26.76
CA SER A 418 14.85 0.89 26.01
C SER A 418 14.94 1.15 24.49
N SER A 419 15.49 0.19 23.75
CA SER A 419 15.80 0.30 22.32
C SER A 419 14.54 0.21 21.44
N PRO A 420 14.52 0.85 20.25
CA PRO A 420 13.40 0.73 19.31
C PRO A 420 13.35 -0.67 18.69
N SER A 421 12.31 -1.45 19.01
CA SER A 421 11.98 -2.67 18.27
C SER A 421 11.39 -2.32 16.90
N ILE A 422 11.78 -3.07 15.87
CA ILE A 422 11.35 -2.80 14.49
C ILE A 422 9.89 -3.24 14.31
N ILE A 423 8.97 -2.28 14.40
CA ILE A 423 7.58 -2.47 14.01
C ILE A 423 7.51 -2.52 12.47
N ASN A 424 7.28 -3.70 11.91
CA ASN A 424 7.03 -3.86 10.48
C ASN A 424 5.72 -3.14 10.08
N VAL A 425 5.84 -2.01 9.38
CA VAL A 425 4.72 -1.26 8.83
C VAL A 425 4.23 -1.94 7.53
N PRO A 426 3.06 -2.59 7.49
CA PRO A 426 2.71 -3.45 6.34
C PRO A 426 2.44 -2.66 5.06
N PHE A 427 1.84 -1.47 5.19
CA PHE A 427 1.20 -0.77 4.06
C PHE A 427 2.13 0.12 3.21
N LYS A 428 3.46 0.05 3.38
CA LYS A 428 4.40 0.75 2.48
C LYS A 428 4.58 0.08 1.12
N HIS A 429 4.23 -1.20 0.96
CA HIS A 429 4.38 -1.94 -0.30
C HIS A 429 3.09 -2.07 -1.13
N ASP A 430 1.90 -1.90 -0.54
CA ASP A 430 0.60 -2.17 -1.20
C ASP A 430 -0.21 -0.91 -1.58
N GLN A 431 0.40 0.28 -1.63
CA GLN A 431 -0.29 1.53 -2.00
C GLN A 431 -1.16 1.46 -3.29
N PRO A 432 -0.70 0.90 -4.44
CA PRO A 432 -1.53 0.84 -5.65
C PRO A 432 -2.78 -0.04 -5.49
N LYS A 433 -2.74 -1.06 -4.62
CA LYS A 433 -3.89 -1.93 -4.33
C LYS A 433 -4.92 -1.22 -3.46
N MET A 434 -4.47 -0.44 -2.48
CA MET A 434 -5.35 0.39 -1.66
C MET A 434 -6.02 1.51 -2.48
N ALA A 435 -5.30 2.10 -3.46
CA ALA A 435 -5.88 3.01 -4.44
C ALA A 435 -6.93 2.33 -5.34
N TYR A 436 -6.63 1.11 -5.84
CA TYR A 436 -7.57 0.30 -6.60
C TYR A 436 -8.83 -0.04 -5.79
N LEU A 437 -8.67 -0.41 -4.51
CA LEU A 437 -9.76 -0.65 -3.57
C LEU A 437 -10.64 0.58 -3.38
N GLY A 438 -10.07 1.77 -3.20
CA GLY A 438 -10.81 3.03 -3.14
C GLY A 438 -11.63 3.29 -4.41
N LYS A 439 -11.04 3.11 -5.60
CA LYS A 439 -11.73 3.27 -6.89
C LYS A 439 -12.81 2.21 -7.12
N TRP A 440 -12.58 0.96 -6.69
CA TRP A 440 -13.56 -0.12 -6.73
C TRP A 440 -14.74 0.17 -5.80
N LEU A 441 -14.50 0.68 -4.59
CA LEU A 441 -15.57 1.07 -3.65
C LEU A 441 -16.46 2.18 -4.21
N LEU A 442 -15.87 3.24 -4.80
CA LEU A 442 -16.64 4.28 -5.48
C LEU A 442 -17.47 3.72 -6.66
N SER A 443 -16.91 2.77 -7.41
CA SER A 443 -17.58 2.21 -8.60
C SER A 443 -18.72 1.23 -8.30
N ASN A 444 -18.65 0.51 -7.17
CA ASN A 444 -19.56 -0.62 -6.88
C ASN A 444 -20.45 -0.38 -5.63
N CYS A 445 -20.08 0.52 -4.72
CA CYS A 445 -20.81 0.77 -3.47
C CYS A 445 -21.58 2.11 -3.46
N ALA A 446 -21.82 2.72 -4.62
CA ALA A 446 -22.44 4.04 -4.77
C ALA A 446 -23.71 4.23 -3.90
N ASN A 447 -24.68 3.32 -3.98
CA ASN A 447 -25.92 3.39 -3.20
C ASN A 447 -25.64 3.35 -1.68
N LEU A 448 -24.73 2.48 -1.22
CA LEU A 448 -24.37 2.37 0.19
C LEU A 448 -23.68 3.65 0.69
N ILE A 449 -22.81 4.26 -0.13
CA ILE A 449 -22.17 5.55 0.14
C ILE A 449 -23.20 6.68 0.24
N LEU A 450 -24.29 6.63 -0.51
CA LEU A 450 -25.36 7.64 -0.46
C LEU A 450 -26.32 7.45 0.73
N THR A 451 -26.59 6.22 1.16
CA THR A 451 -27.61 5.93 2.20
C THR A 451 -27.08 5.68 3.61
N ASP A 452 -25.85 5.21 3.78
CA ASP A 452 -25.32 4.73 5.08
C ASP A 452 -24.27 5.67 5.68
N VAL A 453 -24.67 6.39 6.73
CA VAL A 453 -23.82 7.35 7.46
C VAL A 453 -22.59 6.67 8.08
N VAL A 454 -22.69 5.42 8.55
CA VAL A 454 -21.54 4.70 9.15
C VAL A 454 -20.52 4.37 8.07
N CYS A 455 -20.98 3.99 6.88
CA CYS A 455 -20.09 3.82 5.72
C CYS A 455 -19.48 5.15 5.24
N GLN A 456 -20.26 6.26 5.23
CA GLN A 456 -19.74 7.60 4.90
C GLN A 456 -18.63 8.05 5.87
N ASP A 457 -18.85 7.93 7.18
CA ASP A 457 -17.87 8.34 8.19
C ASP A 457 -16.61 7.47 8.14
N THR A 458 -16.77 6.16 7.97
CA THR A 458 -15.63 5.24 7.85
C THR A 458 -14.82 5.51 6.58
N LEU A 459 -15.47 5.70 5.42
CA LEU A 459 -14.76 5.97 4.17
C LEU A 459 -14.13 7.37 4.12
N SER A 460 -14.83 8.40 4.61
CA SER A 460 -14.32 9.79 4.63
C SER A 460 -13.07 9.97 5.50
N THR A 461 -12.89 9.12 6.52
CA THR A 461 -11.70 9.08 7.39
C THR A 461 -10.61 8.12 6.90
N SER A 462 -10.95 7.11 6.08
CA SER A 462 -10.00 6.12 5.56
C SER A 462 -9.06 6.67 4.48
N ARG A 463 -7.78 6.25 4.51
CA ARG A 463 -6.76 6.59 3.51
C ARG A 463 -6.79 5.61 2.33
N LEU A 464 -7.83 5.73 1.50
CA LEU A 464 -8.05 4.88 0.32
C LEU A 464 -7.89 5.64 -1.01
N PHE A 465 -7.83 6.97 -0.99
CA PHE A 465 -7.97 7.79 -2.19
C PHE A 465 -6.64 8.48 -2.51
N PRO A 466 -6.01 8.22 -3.67
CA PRO A 466 -4.81 8.93 -4.06
C PRO A 466 -5.13 10.41 -4.34
N ASN A 467 -4.30 11.30 -3.81
CA ASN A 467 -4.21 12.68 -4.25
C ASN A 467 -3.45 12.77 -5.59
N ARG A 468 -3.15 13.99 -6.05
CA ARG A 468 -2.38 14.22 -7.28
C ARG A 468 -0.87 13.90 -7.21
N THR A 469 -0.25 13.82 -6.02
CA THR A 469 1.09 13.24 -5.85
C THR A 469 1.08 11.70 -5.78
N GLY A 470 -0.10 11.06 -5.79
CA GLY A 470 -0.26 9.61 -5.64
C GLY A 470 -0.27 9.12 -4.20
N GLU A 471 -0.16 10.01 -3.21
CA GLU A 471 -0.23 9.67 -1.80
C GLU A 471 -1.67 9.36 -1.37
N LEU A 472 -1.85 8.24 -0.66
CA LEU A 472 -3.15 7.83 -0.12
C LEU A 472 -3.60 8.75 1.02
N CYS A 473 -4.63 9.53 0.72
CA CYS A 473 -5.27 10.49 1.61
C CYS A 473 -6.69 10.03 1.95
N SER A 474 -7.26 10.59 3.01
CA SER A 474 -8.71 10.51 3.25
C SER A 474 -9.45 11.67 2.60
N CYS A 475 -10.76 11.52 2.37
CA CYS A 475 -11.57 12.59 1.77
C CYS A 475 -11.52 13.88 2.59
N GLN A 476 -11.52 13.77 3.93
CA GLN A 476 -11.40 14.91 4.85
C GLN A 476 -10.03 15.63 4.78
N GLN A 477 -9.00 15.03 4.19
CA GLN A 477 -7.71 15.69 3.95
C GLN A 477 -7.69 16.46 2.62
N MET A 478 -8.55 16.09 1.67
CA MET A 478 -8.60 16.65 0.31
C MET A 478 -9.71 17.70 0.16
N PHE A 479 -9.57 18.52 -0.89
CA PHE A 479 -10.53 19.56 -1.26
C PHE A 479 -11.25 19.20 -2.57
N ASP A 480 -12.51 19.60 -2.67
CA ASP A 480 -13.34 19.48 -3.86
C ASP A 480 -12.86 20.42 -4.97
N PRO A 481 -12.35 19.93 -6.12
CA PRO A 481 -11.89 20.77 -7.21
C PRO A 481 -12.99 21.70 -7.76
N SER A 482 -14.26 21.31 -7.61
CA SER A 482 -15.38 22.14 -8.08
C SER A 482 -15.83 23.22 -7.09
N SER A 483 -15.33 23.21 -5.85
CA SER A 483 -15.52 24.33 -4.91
C SER A 483 -14.86 25.63 -5.40
N PHE A 484 -13.87 25.52 -6.28
CA PHE A 484 -13.14 26.64 -6.87
C PHE A 484 -13.83 27.27 -8.10
N HIS A 485 -14.77 26.57 -8.75
CA HIS A 485 -15.61 27.18 -9.81
C HIS A 485 -16.60 28.20 -9.22
N ILE A 486 -16.95 28.03 -7.93
CA ILE A 486 -17.78 28.99 -7.19
C ILE A 486 -17.02 30.32 -7.10
N ASN A 487 -17.72 31.43 -7.35
CA ASN A 487 -17.18 32.80 -7.30
C ASN A 487 -15.98 33.06 -8.25
N ASN A 488 -15.87 32.33 -9.38
CA ASN A 488 -14.80 32.48 -10.38
C ASN A 488 -13.37 32.33 -9.81
N LYS A 489 -13.19 31.47 -8.80
CA LYS A 489 -11.92 31.27 -8.09
C LYS A 489 -11.03 30.17 -8.69
N GLU A 490 -11.35 29.69 -9.89
CA GLU A 490 -10.69 28.56 -10.58
C GLU A 490 -9.16 28.66 -10.57
N LYS A 491 -8.65 29.89 -10.73
CA LYS A 491 -7.23 30.23 -10.62
C LYS A 491 -6.53 29.61 -9.40
N TYR A 492 -7.19 29.57 -8.24
CA TYR A 492 -6.60 29.02 -7.00
C TYR A 492 -6.33 27.52 -7.05
N LEU A 493 -6.93 26.75 -7.97
CA LEU A 493 -6.67 25.30 -8.10
C LEU A 493 -5.17 25.01 -8.17
N ILE A 494 -4.41 25.86 -8.89
CA ILE A 494 -2.94 25.79 -9.06
C ILE A 494 -2.21 25.67 -7.72
N LEU A 495 -2.67 26.38 -6.68
CA LEU A 495 -2.06 26.37 -5.33
C LEU A 495 -2.24 25.01 -4.61
N PHE A 496 -3.23 24.20 -5.02
CA PHE A 496 -3.61 22.93 -4.41
C PHE A 496 -3.19 21.71 -5.25
N GLU A 497 -2.77 21.89 -6.52
CA GLU A 497 -2.62 20.82 -7.52
C GLU A 497 -1.61 19.72 -7.17
N LEU A 498 -0.66 19.97 -6.27
CA LEU A 498 0.30 18.94 -5.88
C LEU A 498 -0.31 17.94 -4.89
N LYS A 499 -0.73 18.44 -3.71
CA LYS A 499 -0.96 17.61 -2.52
C LYS A 499 -2.43 17.47 -2.10
N TYR A 500 -3.26 18.44 -2.43
CA TYR A 500 -4.53 18.67 -1.72
C TYR A 500 -5.79 18.35 -2.54
N LEU A 501 -5.65 18.09 -3.83
CA LEU A 501 -6.75 17.64 -4.69
C LEU A 501 -6.71 16.11 -4.92
N PRO A 502 -7.86 15.43 -5.09
CA PRO A 502 -7.91 14.04 -5.52
C PRO A 502 -7.25 13.82 -6.89
N SER A 503 -6.83 12.58 -7.18
CA SER A 503 -6.20 12.25 -8.46
C SER A 503 -7.11 12.54 -9.66
N ILE A 504 -6.48 12.91 -10.78
CA ILE A 504 -7.16 13.28 -12.03
C ILE A 504 -8.02 12.10 -12.55
N ASP A 505 -7.56 10.87 -12.36
CA ASP A 505 -8.25 9.63 -12.74
C ASP A 505 -9.60 9.40 -12.05
N ILE A 506 -9.80 9.99 -10.87
CA ILE A 506 -11.07 9.91 -10.12
C ILE A 506 -11.91 11.15 -10.43
N CYS A 507 -11.28 12.32 -10.55
CA CYS A 507 -11.96 13.57 -10.94
C CYS A 507 -12.56 13.53 -12.35
N SER A 508 -11.99 12.72 -13.26
CA SER A 508 -12.47 12.57 -14.64
C SER A 508 -13.83 11.86 -14.76
N ILE A 509 -14.30 11.19 -13.70
CA ILE A 509 -15.57 10.47 -13.66
C ILE A 509 -16.52 11.23 -12.72
N ASN A 510 -17.43 12.01 -13.30
CA ASN A 510 -18.36 12.88 -12.54
C ASN A 510 -19.09 12.14 -11.40
N GLU A 511 -19.52 10.90 -11.61
CA GLU A 511 -20.18 10.07 -10.60
C GLU A 511 -19.27 9.79 -9.39
N GLN A 512 -17.99 9.50 -9.63
CA GLN A 512 -17.02 9.25 -8.55
C GLN A 512 -16.69 10.54 -7.79
N LEU A 513 -16.61 11.69 -8.48
CA LEU A 513 -16.47 12.99 -7.83
C LEU A 513 -17.71 13.35 -6.98
N VAL A 514 -18.92 13.06 -7.45
CA VAL A 514 -20.16 13.22 -6.65
C VAL A 514 -20.13 12.36 -5.41
N LEU A 515 -19.74 11.09 -5.51
CA LEU A 515 -19.59 10.21 -4.34
C LEU A 515 -18.53 10.71 -3.36
N LEU A 516 -17.39 11.24 -3.84
CA LEU A 516 -16.39 11.86 -2.96
C LEU A 516 -16.91 13.11 -2.22
N LYS A 517 -17.79 13.91 -2.83
CA LYS A 517 -18.48 15.02 -2.11
C LYS A 517 -19.32 14.50 -0.95
N HIS A 518 -20.09 13.43 -1.17
CA HIS A 518 -20.86 12.76 -0.09
C HIS A 518 -19.95 12.14 0.98
N LEU A 519 -18.71 11.76 0.62
CA LEU A 519 -17.66 11.38 1.57
C LEU A 519 -16.92 12.58 2.20
N LYS A 520 -17.56 13.75 2.30
CA LYS A 520 -17.06 14.92 3.05
C LYS A 520 -15.71 15.46 2.54
N LEU A 521 -15.54 15.55 1.21
CA LEU A 521 -14.55 16.46 0.62
C LEU A 521 -14.80 17.90 1.10
N ARG A 522 -13.70 18.62 1.39
CA ARG A 522 -13.76 19.99 1.89
C ARG A 522 -13.93 21.03 0.79
N GLN A 523 -14.56 22.15 1.11
CA GLN A 523 -14.56 23.34 0.27
C GLN A 523 -13.26 24.13 0.52
N TYR A 524 -12.81 24.92 -0.46
CA TYR A 524 -11.52 25.62 -0.38
C TYR A 524 -11.35 26.54 0.85
N PHE A 525 -12.47 27.01 1.44
CA PHE A 525 -12.50 27.83 2.64
C PHE A 525 -12.43 27.03 3.97
N ASP A 526 -12.58 25.70 3.95
CA ASP A 526 -12.43 24.80 5.12
C ASP A 526 -10.94 24.49 5.43
N ILE A 527 -10.04 25.40 5.06
CA ILE A 527 -8.60 25.29 5.23
C ILE A 527 -8.16 25.63 6.66
N LYS A 528 -7.26 24.84 7.22
CA LYS A 528 -6.78 24.99 8.60
C LYS A 528 -5.43 25.70 8.66
N CYS A 529 -5.05 26.25 9.82
CA CYS A 529 -3.77 26.95 10.02
C CYS A 529 -2.55 26.15 9.53
N ASP A 530 -2.40 24.88 9.93
CA ASP A 530 -1.31 24.00 9.48
C ASP A 530 -1.29 23.76 7.95
N GLU A 531 -2.42 23.90 7.27
CA GLU A 531 -2.58 23.64 5.83
C GLU A 531 -2.43 24.90 4.99
N LEU A 532 -2.91 26.05 5.47
CA LEU A 532 -2.58 27.34 4.88
C LEU A 532 -1.07 27.60 5.03
N ILE A 533 -0.46 27.23 6.16
CA ILE A 533 1.01 27.28 6.30
C ILE A 533 1.69 26.21 5.43
N ASP A 534 1.09 25.04 5.17
CA ASP A 534 1.66 24.08 4.21
C ASP A 534 1.43 24.45 2.74
N ILE A 535 0.43 25.29 2.42
CA ILE A 535 0.24 25.87 1.08
C ILE A 535 1.14 27.10 0.89
N CYS A 536 1.29 27.97 1.89
CA CYS A 536 2.36 28.99 1.94
C CYS A 536 3.75 28.38 2.14
N GLU A 537 3.86 27.09 2.49
CA GLU A 537 5.09 26.33 2.35
C GLU A 537 5.19 25.49 1.09
N LEU A 538 4.14 25.26 0.33
CA LEU A 538 4.24 24.87 -1.08
C LEU A 538 4.33 26.13 -1.98
N ASN A 539 4.39 27.36 -1.41
CA ASN A 539 4.53 28.68 -2.07
C ASN A 539 5.55 29.73 -1.43
N ILE A 540 6.83 29.77 -1.94
CA ILE A 540 8.10 30.60 -1.81
C ILE A 540 9.51 29.87 -2.12
N LYS A 541 9.54 28.67 -2.75
CA LYS A 541 10.64 27.87 -3.43
C LYS A 541 10.40 27.32 -4.92
N GLU A 542 9.20 26.93 -5.43
CA GLU A 542 8.86 26.50 -6.81
C GLU A 542 9.04 27.62 -7.83
N SER A 543 8.64 28.87 -7.58
CA SER A 543 9.13 30.01 -8.37
C SER A 543 10.57 30.34 -8.07
N ALA A 544 11.04 30.19 -6.82
CA ALA A 544 12.48 30.33 -6.59
C ALA A 544 13.30 29.32 -7.44
N ALA A 545 12.66 28.24 -7.91
CA ALA A 545 13.18 27.26 -8.86
C ALA A 545 12.75 27.48 -10.33
N SER A 546 11.54 27.98 -10.60
CA SER A 546 10.94 28.06 -11.95
C SER A 546 10.86 29.47 -12.53
N GLY A 547 11.15 30.51 -11.73
CA GLY A 547 10.96 31.92 -12.09
C GLY A 547 9.52 32.32 -12.38
N LYS A 548 8.54 31.46 -12.05
CA LYS A 548 7.10 31.74 -12.17
C LYS A 548 6.69 32.86 -11.23
N ARG A 549 6.82 34.07 -11.78
CA ARG A 549 5.98 35.18 -11.37
C ARG A 549 4.49 34.84 -11.56
N SER A 550 3.57 35.72 -11.15
CA SER A 550 2.11 35.53 -11.12
C SER A 550 1.56 34.58 -10.04
N LEU A 551 2.24 33.47 -9.73
CA LEU A 551 1.80 32.54 -8.67
C LEU A 551 1.81 33.21 -7.27
N MET A 552 2.69 34.18 -7.05
CA MET A 552 2.78 35.00 -5.83
C MET A 552 1.63 36.01 -5.68
N PHE A 553 1.16 36.58 -6.80
CA PHE A 553 -0.08 37.36 -6.76
C PHE A 553 -1.28 36.46 -6.47
N LEU A 554 -1.29 35.25 -7.03
CA LEU A 554 -2.35 34.27 -6.81
C LEU A 554 -2.41 33.80 -5.35
N LEU A 555 -1.27 33.50 -4.70
CA LEU A 555 -1.23 33.16 -3.28
C LEU A 555 -1.61 34.36 -2.41
N ALA A 556 -1.08 35.56 -2.67
CA ALA A 556 -1.39 36.72 -1.83
C ALA A 556 -2.89 37.08 -1.89
N ASP A 557 -3.50 37.03 -3.08
CA ASP A 557 -4.94 37.16 -3.29
C ASP A 557 -5.73 36.03 -2.60
N PHE A 558 -5.24 34.78 -2.61
CA PHE A 558 -5.84 33.65 -1.90
C PHE A 558 -5.78 33.80 -0.36
N ILE A 559 -4.64 34.23 0.20
CA ILE A 559 -4.48 34.50 1.64
C ILE A 559 -5.48 35.57 2.09
N ILE A 560 -5.67 36.61 1.27
CA ILE A 560 -6.66 37.67 1.55
C ILE A 560 -8.09 37.12 1.46
N ASP A 561 -8.41 36.32 0.43
CA ASP A 561 -9.74 35.71 0.28
C ASP A 561 -10.10 34.86 1.51
N ILE A 562 -9.21 33.92 1.89
CA ILE A 562 -9.39 33.05 3.05
C ILE A 562 -9.53 33.84 4.36
N LEU A 563 -8.64 34.81 4.62
CA LEU A 563 -8.67 35.57 5.87
C LEU A 563 -9.81 36.60 5.94
N SER A 564 -10.35 37.02 4.78
CA SER A 564 -11.57 37.83 4.72
C SER A 564 -12.84 37.03 5.02
N GLN A 565 -12.83 35.72 4.72
CA GLN A 565 -13.94 34.80 5.01
C GLN A 565 -13.86 34.22 6.44
N ASN A 566 -12.66 33.88 6.91
CA ASN A 566 -12.41 33.34 8.25
C ASN A 566 -11.29 34.10 8.97
N SER A 567 -11.62 35.28 9.49
CA SER A 567 -10.68 36.13 10.24
C SER A 567 -10.15 35.51 11.53
N LYS A 568 -10.82 34.47 12.08
CA LYS A 568 -10.36 33.74 13.28
C LYS A 568 -9.14 32.85 12.99
N LEU A 569 -8.93 32.45 11.74
CA LEU A 569 -7.80 31.61 11.31
C LEU A 569 -6.45 32.28 11.65
N VAL A 570 -6.41 33.62 11.69
CA VAL A 570 -5.23 34.45 12.01
C VAL A 570 -4.64 34.10 13.39
N ASP A 571 -5.50 33.81 14.37
CA ASP A 571 -5.09 33.54 15.76
C ASP A 571 -4.89 32.04 16.05
N GLU A 572 -5.14 31.15 15.09
CA GLU A 572 -4.90 29.71 15.24
C GLU A 572 -3.40 29.38 15.36
N TYR A 573 -3.09 28.42 16.22
CA TYR A 573 -1.73 27.94 16.48
C TYR A 573 -1.44 26.64 15.72
N SER A 574 -0.48 26.68 14.80
CA SER A 574 0.00 25.50 14.06
C SER A 574 0.76 24.58 15.00
N GLN A 575 0.30 23.33 15.11
CA GLN A 575 0.98 22.33 15.92
C GLN A 575 2.25 21.81 15.24
N THR A 576 2.27 21.76 13.89
CA THR A 576 3.42 21.23 13.14
C THR A 576 4.59 22.22 13.05
N LYS A 577 4.31 23.53 13.11
CA LYS A 577 5.31 24.61 13.03
C LYS A 577 5.56 25.33 14.36
N ARG A 578 4.72 25.11 15.36
CA ARG A 578 4.80 25.71 16.71
C ARG A 578 4.77 27.25 16.69
N ILE A 579 3.89 27.80 15.86
CA ILE A 579 3.74 29.24 15.60
C ILE A 579 2.26 29.56 15.34
N SER A 580 1.79 30.77 15.69
CA SER A 580 0.46 31.23 15.24
C SER A 580 0.49 31.66 13.77
N LEU A 581 -0.65 31.56 13.07
CA LEU A 581 -0.73 31.99 11.66
C LEU A 581 -0.32 33.46 11.52
N LYS A 582 -0.77 34.34 12.42
CA LYS A 582 -0.37 35.75 12.47
C LYS A 582 1.15 35.93 12.58
N GLN A 583 1.82 35.17 13.44
CA GLN A 583 3.28 35.23 13.59
C GLN A 583 3.99 34.73 12.32
N TYR A 584 3.49 33.67 11.69
CA TYR A 584 4.03 33.14 10.43
C TYR A 584 3.89 34.14 9.27
N LEU A 585 2.67 34.66 9.03
CA LEU A 585 2.42 35.63 7.95
C LEU A 585 3.17 36.96 8.15
N ASN A 586 3.50 37.31 9.40
CA ASN A 586 4.33 38.48 9.72
C ASN A 586 5.83 38.31 9.43
N ILE A 587 6.34 37.08 9.27
CA ILE A 587 7.77 36.78 8.99
C ILE A 587 8.01 36.23 7.57
N THR A 588 6.96 35.76 6.89
CA THR A 588 7.03 35.24 5.52
C THR A 588 6.94 36.39 4.50
N GLN A 589 7.71 36.31 3.41
CA GLN A 589 7.73 37.33 2.36
C GLN A 589 6.65 37.06 1.30
N TRP A 590 5.39 37.26 1.65
CA TRP A 590 4.22 36.97 0.79
C TRP A 590 3.47 38.23 0.31
N ILE A 591 3.87 39.46 0.70
CA ILE A 591 3.18 40.68 0.26
C ILE A 591 3.85 41.29 -0.98
N PRO A 592 3.11 41.52 -2.09
CA PRO A 592 3.63 42.14 -3.30
C PRO A 592 3.88 43.65 -3.14
N VAL A 593 5.13 44.05 -3.32
CA VAL A 593 5.52 45.45 -3.47
C VAL A 593 4.90 46.02 -4.74
N MET A 594 4.29 47.19 -4.62
CA MET A 594 3.86 48.01 -5.75
C MET A 594 5.10 48.58 -6.44
N LEU A 595 5.64 47.82 -7.39
CA LEU A 595 6.78 48.25 -8.20
C LEU A 595 6.39 49.44 -9.11
N GLU A 596 5.11 49.54 -9.48
CA GLU A 596 4.51 50.65 -10.23
C GLU A 596 4.37 51.95 -9.43
N ARG A 597 4.44 53.11 -10.10
CA ARG A 597 4.04 54.38 -9.51
C ARG A 597 2.51 54.51 -9.63
N PRO A 598 1.80 55.00 -8.61
CA PRO A 598 0.40 55.41 -8.77
C PRO A 598 0.21 56.45 -9.88
N HIS A 599 -0.97 56.48 -10.49
CA HIS A 599 -1.38 57.61 -11.31
C HIS A 599 -1.34 58.91 -10.47
N SER A 600 -0.92 60.02 -11.07
CA SER A 600 -0.66 61.30 -10.38
C SER A 600 0.40 61.26 -9.27
N TYR A 601 1.34 60.29 -9.32
CA TYR A 601 2.60 60.35 -8.56
C TYR A 601 3.73 60.83 -9.49
N PRO A 602 4.51 61.88 -9.13
CA PRO A 602 5.53 62.45 -10.00
C PRO A 602 6.59 61.43 -10.45
N SER A 603 6.99 61.54 -11.70
CA SER A 603 8.00 60.69 -12.35
C SER A 603 9.44 61.08 -12.00
N THR A 604 9.69 62.34 -11.66
CA THR A 604 10.98 62.79 -11.12
C THR A 604 11.17 62.42 -9.65
N LEU A 605 10.07 62.26 -8.90
CA LEU A 605 10.12 61.80 -7.53
C LEU A 605 10.53 60.32 -7.47
N THR A 606 11.40 60.00 -6.51
CA THR A 606 11.79 58.63 -6.24
C THR A 606 10.57 57.80 -5.83
N TRP A 607 10.54 56.55 -6.30
CA TRP A 607 9.55 55.57 -5.92
C TRP A 607 10.27 54.30 -5.47
N GLN A 608 10.16 53.96 -4.19
CA GLN A 608 10.99 52.94 -3.55
C GLN A 608 10.82 51.55 -4.20
N GLY A 609 9.61 51.21 -4.64
CA GLY A 609 9.34 49.98 -5.40
C GLY A 609 10.07 49.88 -6.75
N SER A 610 10.54 50.98 -7.34
CA SER A 610 11.41 50.92 -8.53
C SER A 610 12.81 50.44 -8.17
N ILE A 611 13.30 50.95 -7.04
CA ILE A 611 14.70 50.88 -6.61
C ILE A 611 14.98 49.48 -6.06
N ASP A 612 14.04 48.89 -5.33
CA ASP A 612 14.12 47.52 -4.82
C ASP A 612 13.33 46.51 -5.67
N SER A 613 13.36 46.66 -6.99
CA SER A 613 12.75 45.71 -7.96
C SER A 613 13.36 44.29 -7.95
N ARG A 614 14.40 44.07 -7.13
CA ARG A 614 14.96 42.75 -6.80
C ARG A 614 14.26 42.08 -5.62
N ARG A 615 13.52 42.82 -4.79
CA ARG A 615 12.63 42.32 -3.74
C ARG A 615 11.18 42.66 -4.10
N PRO A 616 10.60 41.97 -5.10
CA PRO A 616 9.20 42.16 -5.44
C PRO A 616 8.27 41.80 -4.27
N PHE A 617 8.73 40.96 -3.34
CA PHE A 617 7.99 40.43 -2.21
C PHE A 617 8.74 40.66 -0.90
N VAL A 618 8.00 41.02 0.13
CA VAL A 618 8.52 41.41 1.45
C VAL A 618 7.58 40.97 2.57
N THR A 619 8.06 41.03 3.81
CA THR A 619 7.22 40.79 4.99
C THR A 619 6.27 41.98 5.22
N PRO A 620 5.10 41.79 5.86
CA PRO A 620 4.17 42.88 6.17
C PRO A 620 4.84 44.04 6.93
N ARG A 621 5.82 43.74 7.77
CA ARG A 621 6.53 44.71 8.62
C ARG A 621 7.49 45.63 7.86
N GLU A 622 7.85 45.28 6.62
CA GLU A 622 8.72 46.10 5.76
C GLU A 622 7.93 47.12 4.92
N VAL A 623 6.62 46.88 4.71
CA VAL A 623 5.78 47.51 3.68
C VAL A 623 4.56 48.23 4.27
N CYS A 624 4.28 49.43 3.77
CA CYS A 624 3.10 50.21 4.16
C CYS A 624 1.89 49.85 3.28
N ASP A 625 0.68 50.10 3.80
CA ASP A 625 -0.56 49.86 3.05
C ASP A 625 -0.70 50.76 1.80
N LYS A 626 -1.42 50.26 0.78
CA LYS A 626 -1.63 50.90 -0.52
C LYS A 626 -2.24 52.29 -0.44
N SER A 627 -3.13 52.55 0.54
CA SER A 627 -3.69 53.89 0.78
C SER A 627 -2.64 54.95 1.11
N HIS A 628 -1.50 54.55 1.69
CA HIS A 628 -0.42 55.44 2.10
C HIS A 628 0.60 55.72 0.98
N ALA A 629 0.36 55.25 -0.26
CA ALA A 629 1.30 55.39 -1.39
C ALA A 629 1.83 56.83 -1.58
N PHE A 630 0.94 57.81 -1.47
CA PHE A 630 1.27 59.24 -1.61
C PHE A 630 1.96 59.84 -0.38
N LEU A 631 1.93 59.18 0.78
CA LEU A 631 2.50 59.66 2.04
C LEU A 631 3.91 59.12 2.32
N VAL A 632 4.31 57.98 1.74
CA VAL A 632 5.62 57.34 2.00
C VAL A 632 6.31 56.74 0.77
N GLY A 633 5.76 56.88 -0.45
CA GLY A 633 6.25 56.19 -1.65
C GLY A 633 7.71 56.45 -2.06
N ALA A 634 8.33 57.52 -1.57
CA ALA A 634 9.75 57.85 -1.81
C ALA A 634 10.68 57.31 -0.70
N THR A 635 10.14 56.81 0.41
CA THR A 635 10.88 56.49 1.65
C THR A 635 10.60 55.10 2.24
N ALA A 636 9.48 54.47 1.86
CA ALA A 636 9.10 53.13 2.27
C ALA A 636 8.52 52.34 1.08
N LEU A 637 8.57 51.01 1.17
CA LEU A 637 7.86 50.13 0.25
C LEU A 637 6.35 50.24 0.51
N VAL A 638 5.56 50.09 -0.55
CA VAL A 638 4.09 50.20 -0.50
C VAL A 638 3.49 48.93 -1.11
N SER A 639 2.43 48.41 -0.52
CA SER A 639 1.72 47.23 -1.02
C SER A 639 0.96 47.52 -2.31
N SER A 640 0.88 46.54 -3.21
CA SER A 640 0.00 46.59 -4.39
C SER A 640 -1.37 45.95 -4.15
N LEU A 641 -1.55 45.24 -3.03
CA LEU A 641 -2.80 44.60 -2.64
C LEU A 641 -3.91 45.61 -2.37
N ASP A 642 -5.12 45.30 -2.82
CA ASP A 642 -6.35 45.96 -2.37
C ASP A 642 -6.91 45.17 -1.19
N LEU A 643 -6.72 45.68 0.03
CA LEU A 643 -7.21 45.03 1.26
C LEU A 643 -8.71 45.28 1.45
N PRO A 644 -9.55 44.24 1.63
CA PRO A 644 -10.98 44.42 1.91
C PRO A 644 -11.25 45.16 3.23
N GLU A 645 -12.40 45.82 3.36
CA GLU A 645 -12.80 46.45 4.62
C GLU A 645 -12.93 45.44 5.78
N SER A 646 -13.24 44.17 5.50
CA SER A 646 -13.27 43.10 6.51
C SER A 646 -11.88 42.69 7.04
N PHE A 647 -10.80 43.09 6.36
CA PHE A 647 -9.42 42.93 6.83
C PHE A 647 -9.04 43.95 7.93
N VAL A 648 -9.95 44.89 8.23
CA VAL A 648 -9.72 46.07 9.05
C VAL A 648 -10.50 45.96 10.37
N SER A 649 -9.83 45.60 11.46
CA SER A 649 -10.42 45.59 12.79
C SER A 649 -10.58 47.00 13.35
N THR A 650 -11.74 47.60 13.11
CA THR A 650 -12.20 48.78 13.85
C THR A 650 -12.74 48.34 15.21
N THR A 651 -11.89 48.41 16.24
CA THR A 651 -12.30 48.17 17.63
C THR A 651 -13.25 49.28 18.10
N ARG A 652 -14.54 49.10 17.85
CA ARG A 652 -15.61 50.09 18.12
C ARG A 652 -15.97 50.15 19.61
N THR A 653 -15.03 50.63 20.43
CA THR A 653 -15.23 50.84 21.88
C THR A 653 -16.27 51.92 22.14
N LEU A 654 -17.29 51.59 22.94
CA LEU A 654 -18.45 52.45 23.24
C LEU A 654 -18.15 53.58 24.24
N THR A 655 -17.26 54.52 23.89
CA THR A 655 -17.11 55.82 24.60
C THR A 655 -16.44 56.88 23.71
N SER A 656 -17.01 58.10 23.69
CA SER A 656 -16.48 59.35 23.11
C SER A 656 -16.27 59.42 21.58
N PRO A 657 -16.95 60.35 20.85
CA PRO A 657 -16.77 60.55 19.40
C PRO A 657 -15.49 61.27 18.94
N SER A 658 -14.55 61.57 19.84
CA SER A 658 -13.55 62.65 19.64
C SER A 658 -12.09 62.19 19.49
N SER A 659 -11.84 60.94 19.11
CA SER A 659 -10.51 60.48 18.71
C SER A 659 -10.59 59.35 17.65
N PRO A 660 -9.70 59.35 16.63
CA PRO A 660 -9.60 58.22 15.71
C PRO A 660 -8.99 57.03 16.46
N SER A 661 -9.80 56.00 16.69
CA SER A 661 -9.33 54.73 17.24
C SER A 661 -8.29 54.10 16.29
N PRO A 662 -7.20 53.48 16.78
CA PRO A 662 -6.18 52.90 15.92
C PRO A 662 -6.75 51.73 15.13
N THR A 663 -7.01 51.98 13.85
CA THR A 663 -7.52 51.05 12.84
C THR A 663 -6.51 49.91 12.65
N ARG A 664 -6.77 48.74 13.27
CA ARG A 664 -5.82 47.61 13.27
C ARG A 664 -6.17 46.61 12.18
N LEU A 665 -5.28 46.47 11.20
CA LEU A 665 -5.34 45.37 10.24
C LEU A 665 -5.15 44.02 10.95
N LEU A 666 -5.69 42.94 10.37
CA LEU A 666 -5.46 41.58 10.85
C LEU A 666 -3.96 41.23 10.92
N ILE A 667 -3.16 41.80 10.01
CA ILE A 667 -1.72 41.53 9.84
C ILE A 667 -0.92 42.81 10.12
N ASP A 668 0.25 42.68 10.76
CA ASP A 668 0.99 43.84 11.31
C ASP A 668 1.83 44.54 10.22
N MET A 669 1.15 45.27 9.34
CA MET A 669 1.75 46.13 8.31
C MET A 669 2.59 47.25 8.92
N ARG A 670 3.52 47.81 8.12
CA ARG A 670 4.39 48.91 8.57
C ARG A 670 3.60 50.21 8.80
N GLU A 671 3.48 50.61 10.06
CA GLU A 671 2.91 51.90 10.49
C GLU A 671 3.63 53.09 9.83
N VAL A 672 2.88 54.08 9.35
CA VAL A 672 3.41 55.36 8.89
C VAL A 672 3.65 56.28 10.09
N LYS A 673 4.93 56.50 10.40
CA LYS A 673 5.38 57.32 11.55
C LYS A 673 5.83 58.71 11.10
N LEU A 674 5.88 59.65 12.04
CA LEU A 674 6.26 61.04 11.81
C LEU A 674 7.61 61.17 11.05
N ASP A 675 8.59 60.33 11.39
CA ASP A 675 9.90 60.35 10.73
C ASP A 675 9.80 60.03 9.23
N LEU A 676 8.90 59.11 8.83
CA LEU A 676 8.67 58.78 7.42
C LEU A 676 7.94 59.90 6.67
N LEU A 677 6.96 60.57 7.32
CA LEU A 677 6.26 61.73 6.74
C LEU A 677 7.23 62.90 6.50
N ILE A 678 8.11 63.20 7.47
CA ILE A 678 9.12 64.26 7.33
C ILE A 678 10.20 63.89 6.31
N LYS A 679 10.62 62.62 6.25
CA LYS A 679 11.53 62.13 5.19
C LYS A 679 10.88 62.20 3.81
N GLN A 680 9.59 61.85 3.67
CA GLN A 680 8.86 61.99 2.41
C GLN A 680 8.81 63.45 1.97
N LEU A 681 8.49 64.37 2.89
CA LEU A 681 8.48 65.81 2.63
C LEU A 681 9.87 66.31 2.21
N LYS A 682 10.96 65.87 2.87
CA LYS A 682 12.34 66.15 2.43
C LYS A 682 12.63 65.61 1.04
N CYS A 683 12.22 64.39 0.70
CA CYS A 683 12.37 63.82 -0.64
C CYS A 683 11.62 64.64 -1.70
N ILE A 684 10.39 65.06 -1.41
CA ILE A 684 9.58 65.91 -2.30
C ILE A 684 10.27 67.26 -2.54
N VAL A 685 10.72 67.95 -1.49
CA VAL A 685 11.49 69.20 -1.59
C VAL A 685 12.76 69.01 -2.42
N LEU A 686 13.59 68.03 -2.07
CA LEU A 686 14.88 67.79 -2.73
C LEU A 686 14.75 67.32 -4.18
N CYS A 687 13.70 66.57 -4.53
CA CYS A 687 13.44 66.21 -5.93
C CYS A 687 12.92 67.43 -6.71
N TYR A 688 11.94 68.18 -6.19
CA TYR A 688 11.38 69.35 -6.90
C TYR A 688 12.43 70.45 -7.15
N LEU A 689 13.31 70.71 -6.18
CA LEU A 689 14.40 71.68 -6.33
C LEU A 689 15.51 71.20 -7.28
N LYS A 690 15.60 69.89 -7.57
CA LYS A 690 16.52 69.31 -8.57
C LYS A 690 15.91 69.15 -9.95
N CYS A 691 14.59 69.17 -10.07
CA CYS A 691 13.88 69.14 -11.34
C CYS A 691 14.31 70.34 -12.19
N SER A 692 14.48 70.11 -13.49
CA SER A 692 14.59 71.22 -14.44
C SER A 692 13.29 72.04 -14.46
N LEU A 693 13.37 73.24 -15.01
CA LEU A 693 12.19 74.05 -15.33
C LEU A 693 11.20 73.30 -16.25
N HIS A 694 11.69 72.27 -16.96
CA HIS A 694 10.92 71.35 -17.80
C HIS A 694 10.32 70.15 -17.07
N GLU A 695 10.55 69.98 -15.77
CA GLU A 695 9.88 68.90 -15.02
C GLU A 695 8.97 69.51 -13.96
N GLN A 696 9.45 70.57 -13.30
CA GLN A 696 8.70 71.35 -12.31
C GLN A 696 7.30 71.73 -12.80
N LYS A 697 7.16 72.18 -14.05
CA LYS A 697 5.88 72.68 -14.62
C LYS A 697 5.03 71.63 -15.35
N SER A 698 5.43 70.35 -15.42
CA SER A 698 4.45 69.24 -15.49
C SER A 698 3.90 69.04 -14.10
N GLU A 699 4.83 68.75 -13.19
CA GLU A 699 4.50 67.97 -12.01
C GLU A 699 4.09 68.90 -10.86
N THR A 700 4.07 70.22 -11.07
CA THR A 700 3.59 71.26 -10.13
C THR A 700 2.31 70.82 -9.41
N PHE A 701 1.34 70.29 -10.16
CA PHE A 701 0.06 69.86 -9.61
C PHE A 701 0.17 68.58 -8.77
N ASP A 702 0.91 67.57 -9.25
CA ASP A 702 1.11 66.30 -8.54
C ASP A 702 1.96 66.48 -7.28
N TYR A 703 3.02 67.30 -7.35
CA TYR A 703 3.82 67.74 -6.20
C TYR A 703 2.97 68.52 -5.19
N LEU A 704 2.12 69.45 -5.63
CA LEU A 704 1.18 70.16 -4.75
C LEU A 704 0.17 69.20 -4.11
N ASN A 705 -0.36 68.22 -4.84
CA ASN A 705 -1.26 67.18 -4.32
C ASN A 705 -0.58 66.31 -3.25
N LEU A 706 0.68 65.92 -3.46
CA LEU A 706 1.50 65.26 -2.43
C LEU A 706 1.70 66.15 -1.19
N CYS A 707 2.06 67.42 -1.39
CA CYS A 707 2.26 68.38 -0.29
C CYS A 707 0.98 68.55 0.53
N LYS A 708 -0.19 68.72 -0.11
CA LYS A 708 -1.49 68.78 0.57
C LYS A 708 -1.73 67.55 1.44
N ARG A 709 -1.55 66.34 0.90
CA ARG A 709 -1.74 65.08 1.65
C ARG A 709 -0.81 64.97 2.86
N LEU A 710 0.43 65.45 2.76
CA LEU A 710 1.36 65.49 3.87
C LEU A 710 1.02 66.58 4.91
N TYR A 711 0.62 67.78 4.49
CA TYR A 711 0.18 68.83 5.41
C TYR A 711 -1.11 68.42 6.15
N ASP A 712 -2.02 67.75 5.46
CA ASP A 712 -3.21 67.13 6.04
C ASP A 712 -2.84 66.11 7.12
N ALA A 713 -2.01 65.11 6.78
CA ALA A 713 -1.53 64.10 7.73
C ALA A 713 -0.77 64.68 8.92
N LEU A 714 0.09 65.69 8.70
CA LEU A 714 0.84 66.37 9.76
C LEU A 714 -0.07 67.26 10.65
N SER A 715 -1.12 67.87 10.09
CA SER A 715 -2.05 68.72 10.86
C SER A 715 -2.92 67.94 11.86
N HIS A 716 -3.06 66.63 11.67
CA HIS A 716 -3.73 65.73 12.61
C HIS A 716 -2.81 65.22 13.74
N ILE A 717 -1.52 65.61 13.76
CA ILE A 717 -0.58 65.20 14.81
C ILE A 717 -0.61 66.23 15.95
N ASN A 718 -1.08 65.79 17.12
CA ASN A 718 -1.41 66.63 18.28
C ASN A 718 -0.26 67.46 18.91
N ASN A 719 1.00 67.35 18.44
CA ASN A 719 2.12 68.09 19.02
C ASN A 719 3.09 68.69 17.97
N PRO A 720 3.09 70.02 17.75
CA PRO A 720 4.00 70.66 16.81
C PRO A 720 5.47 70.64 17.26
N SER A 721 5.78 70.48 18.56
CA SER A 721 7.18 70.43 19.01
C SER A 721 7.94 69.24 18.44
N ASP A 722 7.24 68.12 18.26
CA ASP A 722 7.82 66.87 17.78
C ASP A 722 8.02 66.92 16.27
N ILE A 723 7.08 67.54 15.53
CA ILE A 723 7.22 67.85 14.10
C ILE A 723 8.46 68.74 13.90
N LEU A 724 8.58 69.84 14.64
CA LEU A 724 9.74 70.74 14.59
C LEU A 724 11.05 70.09 15.10
N LYS A 725 10.99 68.99 15.85
CA LYS A 725 12.16 68.20 16.27
C LYS A 725 12.60 67.27 15.14
N GLU A 726 11.70 66.48 14.56
CA GLU A 726 12.02 65.57 13.44
C GLU A 726 12.44 66.34 12.18
N MET A 727 11.87 67.52 11.93
CA MET A 727 12.31 68.40 10.85
C MET A 727 13.75 68.89 11.03
N ARG A 728 14.18 69.19 12.27
CA ARG A 728 15.59 69.53 12.57
C ARG A 728 16.51 68.32 12.44
N ILE A 729 16.08 67.13 12.89
CA ILE A 729 16.81 65.86 12.69
C ILE A 729 16.96 65.54 11.19
N CYS A 730 16.02 65.98 10.37
CA CYS A 730 16.04 65.83 8.93
C CYS A 730 16.59 67.05 8.16
N ASP A 731 17.23 68.06 8.78
CA ASP A 731 17.71 69.29 8.11
C ASP A 731 16.67 69.99 7.20
N LEU A 732 15.37 69.86 7.51
CA LEU A 732 14.29 70.30 6.64
C LEU A 732 13.89 71.76 6.98
N VAL A 733 14.60 72.71 6.39
CA VAL A 733 14.41 74.16 6.63
C VAL A 733 13.34 74.76 5.73
N GLU A 734 13.38 74.48 4.43
CA GLU A 734 12.41 74.97 3.43
C GLU A 734 11.47 73.82 3.07
N TRP A 735 10.16 74.00 3.32
CA TRP A 735 9.19 72.90 3.35
C TRP A 735 7.74 73.30 3.03
N ILE A 736 7.42 74.60 3.09
CA ILE A 736 6.11 75.15 2.77
C ILE A 736 6.06 75.44 1.28
N TRP A 737 5.14 74.82 0.57
CA TRP A 737 4.96 75.03 -0.87
C TRP A 737 4.50 76.47 -1.17
N ASN A 738 5.27 77.18 -2.00
CA ASN A 738 5.03 78.58 -2.39
C ASN A 738 4.55 78.73 -3.85
N GLY A 739 4.52 77.64 -4.63
CA GLY A 739 4.09 77.63 -6.02
C GLY A 739 5.10 78.18 -7.03
N THR A 740 5.60 79.39 -6.85
CA THR A 740 6.45 80.07 -7.87
C THR A 740 7.92 79.66 -7.82
N ASN A 741 8.43 79.38 -6.62
CA ASN A 741 9.85 79.11 -6.33
C ASN A 741 10.01 77.71 -5.66
N GLY A 742 8.99 76.84 -5.77
CA GLY A 742 8.93 75.56 -5.07
C GLY A 742 8.57 75.71 -3.60
N PHE A 743 9.58 75.88 -2.74
CA PHE A 743 9.45 75.76 -1.28
C PHE A 743 10.06 76.94 -0.51
N SER A 744 9.52 77.17 0.69
CA SER A 744 9.93 78.23 1.63
C SER A 744 10.02 77.69 3.06
N SER A 745 10.86 78.30 3.88
CA SER A 745 10.80 78.18 5.34
C SER A 745 9.67 79.02 5.93
N SER A 746 9.30 78.74 7.18
CA SER A 746 8.32 79.52 7.94
C SER A 746 8.72 80.98 8.20
N ASN A 747 9.97 81.36 7.90
CA ASN A 747 10.50 82.72 8.05
C ASN A 747 10.51 83.55 6.75
N GLN A 748 10.23 82.93 5.59
CA GLN A 748 10.15 83.58 4.27
C GLN A 748 8.70 83.80 3.79
N LEU A 749 7.76 82.99 4.28
CA LEU A 749 6.35 82.96 3.85
C LEU A 749 5.41 83.54 4.91
N TYR A 750 4.32 84.20 4.46
CA TYR A 750 3.37 84.88 5.35
C TYR A 750 1.92 84.48 5.11
N LEU A 751 1.14 84.44 6.19
CA LEU A 751 -0.30 84.11 6.20
C LEU A 751 -1.16 85.33 5.85
N ILE A 752 -0.87 85.98 4.72
CA ILE A 752 -1.62 87.13 4.19
C ILE A 752 -2.39 86.77 2.92
N ASP A 753 -3.47 87.50 2.65
CA ASP A 753 -4.38 87.23 1.52
C ASP A 753 -3.91 87.91 0.22
N LYS A 754 -4.36 87.43 -0.94
CA LYS A 754 -3.94 87.96 -2.27
C LYS A 754 -4.25 89.44 -2.52
N THR A 755 -5.17 90.04 -1.77
CA THR A 755 -5.51 91.47 -1.83
C THR A 755 -4.64 92.34 -0.92
N HIS A 756 -3.77 91.74 -0.12
CA HIS A 756 -2.89 92.43 0.80
C HIS A 756 -1.72 93.07 0.02
N PRO A 757 -1.34 94.35 0.24
CA PRO A 757 -0.35 95.00 -0.62
C PRO A 757 1.07 94.39 -0.62
N LEU A 758 1.47 93.66 0.44
CA LEU A 758 2.68 92.82 0.41
C LEU A 758 2.63 91.63 -0.57
N ALA A 759 1.46 91.23 -1.08
CA ALA A 759 1.26 89.94 -1.73
C ALA A 759 2.00 89.77 -3.07
N SER A 760 2.32 90.87 -3.75
CA SER A 760 3.11 90.87 -4.99
C SER A 760 4.62 90.74 -4.75
N TYR A 761 5.08 90.80 -3.49
CA TYR A 761 6.48 91.06 -3.12
C TYR A 761 7.05 90.10 -2.09
N VAL A 762 6.21 89.65 -1.16
CA VAL A 762 6.58 88.67 -0.14
C VAL A 762 5.81 87.39 -0.44
N GLN A 763 6.45 86.24 -0.23
CA GLN A 763 5.82 84.95 -0.51
C GLN A 763 4.60 84.77 0.41
N ILE A 764 3.42 84.70 -0.19
CA ILE A 764 2.16 84.42 0.50
C ILE A 764 1.89 82.92 0.52
N LEU A 765 1.06 82.45 1.44
CA LEU A 765 0.53 81.09 1.34
C LEU A 765 -0.33 80.96 0.06
N PRO A 766 -0.09 79.97 -0.82
CA PRO A 766 -0.98 79.71 -1.96
C PRO A 766 -2.41 79.39 -1.51
N TYR A 767 -3.40 79.87 -2.28
CA TYR A 767 -4.82 79.72 -1.95
C TYR A 767 -5.25 78.24 -1.86
N GLU A 768 -4.56 77.37 -2.59
CA GLU A 768 -4.71 75.92 -2.56
C GLU A 768 -4.41 75.29 -1.20
N LEU A 769 -3.75 76.02 -0.29
CA LEU A 769 -3.32 75.57 1.03
C LEU A 769 -4.03 76.30 2.19
N TYR A 770 -5.00 77.19 1.91
CA TYR A 770 -5.71 77.97 2.94
C TYR A 770 -6.43 77.09 3.99
N ASN A 771 -6.85 75.88 3.64
CA ASN A 771 -7.41 74.90 4.58
C ASN A 771 -6.44 74.55 5.73
N TYR A 772 -5.12 74.68 5.50
CA TYR A 772 -4.06 74.37 6.46
C TYR A 772 -3.48 75.62 7.15
N ARG A 773 -4.07 76.82 6.97
CA ARG A 773 -3.58 78.10 7.53
C ARG A 773 -3.30 78.02 9.04
N LYS A 774 -4.20 77.39 9.80
CA LYS A 774 -4.07 77.16 11.24
C LYS A 774 -2.91 76.22 11.61
N PHE A 775 -2.63 75.21 10.79
CA PHE A 775 -1.48 74.32 10.99
C PHE A 775 -0.16 75.08 10.75
N PHE A 776 -0.07 75.86 9.67
CA PHE A 776 1.10 76.71 9.41
C PHE A 776 1.33 77.75 10.52
N GLU A 777 0.27 78.34 11.06
CA GLU A 777 0.34 79.22 12.24
C GLU A 777 0.94 78.49 13.47
N THR A 778 0.47 77.28 13.80
CA THR A 778 1.06 76.47 14.88
C THR A 778 2.50 76.02 14.62
N MET A 779 2.93 76.02 13.35
CA MET A 779 4.32 75.75 12.92
C MET A 779 5.18 77.03 12.82
N GLY A 780 4.67 78.17 13.30
CA GLY A 780 5.41 79.43 13.45
C GLY A 780 5.41 80.36 12.24
N VAL A 781 4.56 80.12 11.23
CA VAL A 781 4.41 81.02 10.08
C VAL A 781 3.63 82.28 10.51
N LYS A 782 4.18 83.46 10.21
CA LYS A 782 3.66 84.74 10.72
C LYS A 782 2.63 85.37 9.78
N TYR A 783 1.75 86.21 10.34
CA TYR A 783 0.84 87.07 9.56
C TYR A 783 1.49 88.38 9.10
N GLN A 784 2.65 88.77 9.67
CA GLN A 784 3.33 90.04 9.39
C GLN A 784 4.87 89.83 9.41
N PRO A 785 5.63 90.49 8.50
CA PRO A 785 7.09 90.46 8.52
C PRO A 785 7.69 91.26 9.68
N GLU A 786 8.95 90.95 10.01
CA GLU A 786 9.81 91.84 10.81
C GLU A 786 10.25 93.02 9.95
N SER A 787 10.27 94.23 10.52
CA SER A 787 10.54 95.48 9.80
C SER A 787 11.87 95.47 9.02
N ALA A 788 12.94 94.93 9.63
CA ALA A 788 14.24 94.79 8.99
C ALA A 788 14.21 93.93 7.71
N LYS A 789 13.51 92.79 7.72
CA LYS A 789 13.35 91.93 6.52
C LYS A 789 12.62 92.65 5.40
N LEU A 790 11.66 93.50 5.75
CA LEU A 790 10.89 94.28 4.79
C LEU A 790 11.69 95.45 4.20
N GLU A 791 12.68 95.97 4.94
CA GLU A 791 13.63 96.97 4.42
C GLU A 791 14.53 96.35 3.34
N ASP A 792 15.11 95.18 3.64
CA ASP A 792 15.99 94.45 2.73
C ASP A 792 15.23 93.98 1.47
N LEU A 793 14.01 93.45 1.62
CA LEU A 793 13.25 92.89 0.51
C LEU A 793 12.97 93.93 -0.58
N ILE A 794 12.61 95.15 -0.18
CA ILE A 794 12.26 96.24 -1.11
C ILE A 794 13.51 96.79 -1.80
N ARG A 795 14.62 96.97 -1.05
CA ARG A 795 15.93 97.34 -1.64
C ARG A 795 16.43 96.33 -2.67
N ASN A 796 16.25 95.02 -2.41
CA ASN A 796 16.92 93.97 -3.17
C ASN A 796 16.17 93.51 -4.42
N GLN A 797 14.84 93.36 -4.36
CA GLN A 797 14.08 92.82 -5.50
C GLN A 797 13.85 93.84 -6.61
N GLN A 798 14.19 95.10 -6.33
CA GLN A 798 13.66 96.28 -6.99
C GLN A 798 12.13 96.23 -7.04
N ILE A 799 11.44 96.99 -6.19
CA ILE A 799 9.98 97.12 -6.15
C ILE A 799 9.55 98.60 -6.06
N TYR A 800 8.77 99.14 -7.02
CA TYR A 800 7.73 100.12 -6.65
C TYR A 800 6.28 99.73 -6.96
N ASP A 801 5.44 99.95 -5.95
CA ASP A 801 3.99 99.76 -5.93
C ASP A 801 3.40 100.73 -4.89
N GLU A 802 2.61 101.70 -5.34
CA GLU A 802 2.06 102.75 -4.47
C GLU A 802 1.12 102.19 -3.39
N SER A 803 0.47 101.04 -3.64
CA SER A 803 -0.42 100.38 -2.69
C SER A 803 0.36 99.69 -1.57
N LEU A 804 1.47 99.01 -1.89
CA LEU A 804 2.41 98.46 -0.92
C LEU A 804 2.89 99.58 0.02
N PHE A 805 3.32 100.67 -0.58
CA PHE A 805 4.03 101.74 0.09
C PHE A 805 3.16 102.56 1.03
N LYS A 806 1.85 102.60 0.77
CA LYS A 806 0.86 103.13 1.70
C LYS A 806 0.71 102.22 2.92
N TRP A 807 0.44 100.93 2.70
CA TRP A 807 0.17 99.96 3.77
C TRP A 807 1.33 99.84 4.77
N ILE A 808 2.59 99.84 4.30
CA ILE A 808 3.77 99.75 5.18
C ILE A 808 3.83 100.92 6.17
N LYS A 809 3.48 102.13 5.72
CA LYS A 809 3.49 103.35 6.55
C LYS A 809 2.38 103.35 7.61
N GLU A 810 1.30 102.62 7.37
CA GLU A 810 0.16 102.50 8.30
C GLU A 810 0.39 101.44 9.39
N MET A 811 1.15 100.36 9.09
CA MET A 811 1.39 99.25 10.04
C MET A 811 2.72 99.35 10.82
N TYR A 812 3.78 99.92 10.25
CA TYR A 812 5.11 99.99 10.88
C TYR A 812 5.46 101.40 11.36
N THR A 813 4.48 102.12 11.92
CA THR A 813 4.57 103.54 12.33
C THR A 813 5.71 103.87 13.30
N VAL A 814 6.22 102.88 14.06
CA VAL A 814 7.32 103.04 15.02
C VAL A 814 8.70 102.88 14.35
N ASP A 815 8.79 102.14 13.24
CA ASP A 815 10.08 101.85 12.59
C ASP A 815 10.40 102.87 11.49
N ARG A 816 11.18 103.88 11.88
CA ARG A 816 11.57 105.01 11.03
C ARG A 816 12.44 104.61 9.83
N ARG A 817 13.07 103.43 9.84
CA ARG A 817 14.13 103.09 8.88
C ARG A 817 13.57 102.49 7.59
N LEU A 818 12.59 101.59 7.73
CA LEU A 818 11.90 100.92 6.63
C LEU A 818 11.21 101.90 5.65
N ILE A 819 10.55 102.93 6.19
CA ILE A 819 9.75 103.89 5.41
C ILE A 819 10.59 104.66 4.37
N GLN A 820 11.90 104.78 4.60
CA GLN A 820 12.85 105.54 3.78
C GLN A 820 13.28 104.84 2.47
N VAL A 821 12.98 103.55 2.30
CA VAL A 821 13.47 102.73 1.17
C VAL A 821 12.73 102.97 -0.15
N ILE A 822 11.46 103.33 -0.07
CA ILE A 822 10.41 102.51 -0.67
C ILE A 822 10.09 102.94 -2.14
N THR A 823 10.91 102.54 -3.16
CA THR A 823 10.96 103.23 -4.49
C THR A 823 11.61 102.51 -5.82
N ASP A 824 11.28 101.25 -6.37
CA ASP A 824 12.00 100.36 -7.47
C ASP A 824 11.45 99.46 -8.80
N LEU A 825 11.15 98.07 -8.99
CA LEU A 825 11.02 97.19 -10.33
C LEU A 825 10.27 95.70 -10.65
N GLU A 826 10.81 94.44 -11.03
CA GLU A 826 10.42 93.45 -12.26
C GLU A 826 9.88 91.86 -12.48
N LEU A 827 10.59 90.64 -12.52
CA LEU A 827 10.59 89.36 -13.51
C LEU A 827 9.74 87.92 -13.51
N LYS A 828 9.99 86.79 -14.37
CA LYS A 828 9.12 85.52 -14.81
C LYS A 828 9.71 84.03 -15.29
N ASN A 829 8.97 82.84 -15.62
CA ASN A 829 9.45 81.35 -15.99
C ASN A 829 8.51 80.10 -16.64
N ILE A 830 8.90 78.78 -17.11
CA ILE A 830 8.13 77.57 -17.87
C ILE A 830 8.59 75.93 -18.05
N LYS A 831 7.72 74.76 -18.15
CA LYS A 831 7.76 73.27 -18.82
C LYS A 831 7.57 71.70 -18.14
N PRO A 832 7.32 70.42 -18.80
CA PRO A 832 6.83 68.95 -18.31
C PRO A 832 7.41 67.33 -18.48
N ILE A 833 6.97 66.07 -17.85
CA ILE A 833 7.51 64.50 -17.80
C ILE A 833 6.76 63.04 -17.15
N PRO A 834 7.14 61.60 -17.24
CA PRO A 834 6.51 60.16 -16.73
C PRO A 834 7.26 58.62 -16.31
N THR A 835 6.69 57.36 -15.78
CA THR A 835 7.10 55.72 -15.70
C THR A 835 6.79 54.57 -14.44
N LYS A 836 6.80 53.12 -14.14
CA LYS A 836 7.01 51.50 -14.48
C LYS A 836 6.89 50.16 -13.37
N SER A 837 6.78 48.69 -13.51
CA SER A 837 6.52 47.39 -12.48
C SER A 837 7.16 45.78 -12.51
N ILE A 838 6.96 44.40 -11.99
CA ILE A 838 6.13 43.16 -11.22
C ILE A 838 6.79 41.64 -10.61
N PRO A 839 6.17 40.45 -9.96
CA PRO A 839 6.65 39.21 -8.95
C PRO A 839 6.28 37.51 -8.73
N ASP A 840 6.77 36.50 -7.76
CA ASP A 840 7.14 34.86 -7.54
C ASP A 840 6.43 33.39 -6.80
N GLU A 841 6.93 32.31 -5.87
CA GLU A 841 6.45 30.82 -5.16
C GLU A 841 7.26 29.29 -4.71
N GLN A 842 6.91 27.95 -4.03
CA GLN A 842 7.58 26.64 -3.06
C GLN A 842 7.64 24.89 -3.11
N THR A 843 8.35 23.98 -2.17
CA THR A 843 8.73 22.38 -2.05
C THR A 843 9.34 21.51 -0.69
N ARG A 844 9.58 20.07 -0.51
CA ARG A 844 10.12 19.14 0.75
C ARG A 844 10.63 17.50 0.76
N ILE A 845 11.24 16.70 1.82
CA ILE A 845 11.81 15.16 1.95
C ILE A 845 12.09 14.20 3.35
N THR A 846 12.53 12.82 3.45
CA THR A 846 12.85 11.78 4.69
C THR A 846 13.73 10.31 4.66
N PHE A 847 14.06 9.40 5.75
CA PHE A 847 14.91 8.01 5.84
C PHE A 847 14.89 6.81 7.05
N SER A 848 15.66 5.58 7.16
CA SER A 848 15.74 4.37 8.25
C SER A 848 16.88 3.10 8.35
N SER A 849 16.90 1.96 9.23
CA SER A 849 18.00 0.80 9.55
C SER A 849 17.76 -0.76 10.19
N THR A 850 18.76 -1.75 10.53
CA THR A 850 18.69 -3.34 10.88
C THR A 850 19.81 -4.28 11.75
N LEU A 851 19.82 -5.71 11.94
CA LEU A 851 20.70 -6.73 12.84
C LEU A 851 21.01 -8.37 12.52
N ASP A 852 21.53 -9.37 13.42
CA ASP A 852 22.30 -10.78 13.21
C ASP A 852 22.36 -12.11 14.26
N LEU A 853 22.95 -13.41 14.02
CA LEU A 853 23.15 -14.79 14.83
C LEU A 853 24.00 -16.03 14.16
N SER A 854 24.44 -17.18 14.81
CA SER A 854 25.13 -18.38 14.10
C SER A 854 24.87 -19.88 14.55
N ASP A 855 24.93 -20.88 13.62
CA ASP A 855 24.31 -22.24 13.76
C ASP A 855 25.21 -23.52 13.66
N ASP A 856 26.46 -23.47 13.19
CA ASP A 856 27.15 -24.65 12.58
C ASP A 856 27.85 -25.67 13.52
N LYS A 857 27.56 -25.66 14.83
CA LYS A 857 28.25 -26.52 15.82
C LYS A 857 27.26 -27.30 16.69
N ILE A 858 27.55 -28.57 16.94
CA ILE A 858 26.82 -29.44 17.88
C ILE A 858 27.65 -29.59 19.15
N TYR A 859 26.98 -29.57 20.30
CA TYR A 859 27.60 -29.63 21.62
C TYR A 859 27.01 -30.80 22.42
N LEU A 860 27.83 -31.70 22.97
CA LEU A 860 27.38 -33.01 23.51
C LEU A 860 27.98 -33.35 24.88
N TYR A 861 27.17 -33.89 25.80
CA TYR A 861 27.59 -34.44 27.10
C TYR A 861 27.20 -35.93 27.26
N LEU A 862 28.08 -36.77 27.83
CA LEU A 862 27.92 -38.23 27.97
C LEU A 862 28.38 -38.75 29.37
N PRO A 863 27.55 -39.47 30.15
CA PRO A 863 27.90 -39.97 31.50
C PRO A 863 28.83 -41.19 31.56
N ASP A 864 29.30 -41.50 32.78
CA ASP A 864 30.31 -42.52 33.06
C ASP A 864 29.94 -43.98 32.78
N ILE A 865 28.66 -44.35 32.68
CA ILE A 865 28.29 -45.75 32.43
C ILE A 865 28.79 -46.24 31.06
N PHE A 866 28.91 -45.32 30.09
CA PHE A 866 29.49 -45.57 28.77
C PHE A 866 31.03 -45.76 28.78
N ASN A 867 31.71 -45.49 29.89
CA ASN A 867 33.14 -45.78 30.09
C ASN A 867 33.39 -47.22 30.60
N LYS A 868 32.37 -47.92 31.13
CA LYS A 868 32.57 -49.19 31.89
C LYS A 868 32.47 -50.48 31.08
N GLN A 869 31.98 -50.42 29.84
CA GLN A 869 32.08 -51.52 28.86
C GLN A 869 32.96 -51.05 27.71
N ASN A 870 33.94 -51.87 27.33
CA ASN A 870 34.99 -51.46 26.39
C ASN A 870 34.39 -50.98 25.04
N ASN A 871 34.93 -49.84 24.58
CA ASN A 871 34.70 -49.20 23.28
C ASN A 871 33.31 -48.53 23.06
N VAL A 872 32.32 -48.65 23.96
CA VAL A 872 30.96 -48.13 23.69
C VAL A 872 30.90 -46.61 23.51
N LYS A 873 31.57 -45.83 24.37
CA LYS A 873 31.60 -44.35 24.27
C LYS A 873 32.23 -43.84 22.96
N GLU A 874 33.29 -44.49 22.50
CA GLU A 874 33.98 -44.10 21.26
C GLU A 874 33.07 -44.35 20.05
N ILE A 875 32.36 -45.49 20.05
CA ILE A 875 31.35 -45.83 19.03
C ILE A 875 30.22 -44.79 19.00
N VAL A 876 29.75 -44.27 20.14
CA VAL A 876 28.73 -43.19 20.20
C VAL A 876 29.21 -41.92 19.52
N VAL A 877 30.42 -41.44 19.83
CA VAL A 877 30.96 -40.19 19.23
C VAL A 877 31.30 -40.38 17.75
N GLN A 878 31.81 -41.55 17.37
CA GLN A 878 32.07 -41.91 15.97
C GLN A 878 30.78 -41.98 15.15
N ALA A 879 29.71 -42.57 15.70
CA ALA A 879 28.39 -42.63 15.09
C ALA A 879 27.82 -41.22 14.86
N LEU A 880 27.81 -40.37 15.90
CA LEU A 880 27.33 -38.99 15.79
C LEU A 880 28.13 -38.17 14.76
N THR A 881 29.44 -38.32 14.71
CA THR A 881 30.30 -37.64 13.71
C THR A 881 30.02 -38.14 12.28
N THR A 882 29.69 -39.43 12.12
CA THR A 882 29.30 -40.04 10.82
C THR A 882 27.93 -39.55 10.35
N ILE A 883 27.03 -39.24 11.30
CA ILE A 883 25.67 -38.75 11.06
C ILE A 883 25.65 -37.24 10.78
N SER A 884 26.34 -36.43 11.59
CA SER A 884 26.20 -34.96 11.57
C SER A 884 26.90 -34.26 10.40
N LYS A 885 27.94 -34.89 9.83
CA LYS A 885 28.72 -34.56 8.62
C LYS A 885 29.29 -33.14 8.46
N GLU A 886 28.44 -32.12 8.54
CA GLU A 886 28.79 -30.71 8.38
C GLU A 886 28.99 -30.04 9.75
N LYS A 887 28.09 -30.30 10.72
CA LYS A 887 28.23 -29.78 12.09
C LYS A 887 29.21 -30.63 12.89
N LYS A 888 30.32 -30.01 13.32
CA LYS A 888 31.29 -30.66 14.23
C LYS A 888 30.66 -30.85 15.61
N CYS A 889 30.79 -32.07 16.15
CA CYS A 889 30.38 -32.41 17.50
C CYS A 889 31.50 -32.10 18.49
N GLN A 890 31.30 -31.12 19.36
CA GLN A 890 32.19 -30.75 20.45
C GLN A 890 31.68 -31.41 21.73
N LEU A 891 32.46 -32.31 22.32
CA LEU A 891 32.14 -32.85 23.65
C LEU A 891 32.33 -31.74 24.68
N LEU A 892 31.31 -31.48 25.51
CA LEU A 892 31.35 -30.49 26.57
C LEU A 892 31.64 -31.16 27.93
N THR A 893 32.28 -30.40 28.80
CA THR A 893 32.20 -30.61 30.24
C THR A 893 30.80 -30.23 30.74
N GLU A 894 30.48 -30.61 31.96
CA GLU A 894 29.14 -30.38 32.53
C GLU A 894 28.81 -28.88 32.68
N GLU A 895 29.81 -28.06 32.97
CA GLU A 895 29.66 -26.62 33.26
C GLU A 895 29.31 -25.78 32.01
N ASP A 896 30.04 -25.97 30.89
CA ASP A 896 29.76 -25.27 29.62
C ASP A 896 28.36 -25.60 29.07
N TYR A 897 27.91 -26.85 29.28
CA TYR A 897 26.56 -27.28 28.93
C TYR A 897 25.52 -26.44 29.69
N PHE A 898 25.72 -26.18 31.00
CA PHE A 898 24.79 -25.37 31.77
C PHE A 898 24.81 -23.88 31.43
N ILE A 899 25.95 -23.24 31.18
CA ILE A 899 25.99 -21.81 30.79
C ILE A 899 25.18 -21.58 29.49
N ARG A 900 25.37 -22.46 28.50
CA ARG A 900 24.65 -22.34 27.23
C ARG A 900 23.16 -22.69 27.37
N LYS A 901 22.80 -23.61 28.30
CA LYS A 901 21.42 -23.99 28.68
C LYS A 901 20.69 -22.96 29.55
N MET A 902 21.42 -22.04 30.19
CA MET A 902 20.86 -20.91 30.96
C MET A 902 20.85 -19.60 30.16
N SER A 903 21.49 -19.58 29.00
CA SER A 903 21.37 -18.51 27.99
C SER A 903 20.05 -18.65 27.20
N GLY A 904 19.60 -17.57 26.57
CA GLY A 904 18.34 -17.55 25.80
C GLY A 904 18.25 -18.66 24.74
N ASN A 905 17.03 -19.14 24.47
CA ASN A 905 16.71 -20.37 23.72
C ASN A 905 17.52 -20.61 22.43
N GLU A 906 17.85 -19.55 21.69
CA GLU A 906 18.60 -19.58 20.44
C GLU A 906 19.99 -20.21 20.60
N TYR A 907 20.63 -20.00 21.75
CA TYR A 907 21.93 -20.60 22.08
C TYR A 907 21.84 -22.09 22.44
N GLN A 908 20.69 -22.54 22.94
CA GLN A 908 20.43 -23.93 23.35
C GLN A 908 20.16 -24.88 22.17
N LYS A 909 19.86 -24.33 21.00
CA LYS A 909 19.39 -25.02 19.79
C LYS A 909 20.20 -26.26 19.40
N ASN A 910 21.52 -26.22 19.55
CA ASN A 910 22.44 -27.28 19.13
C ASN A 910 23.15 -27.99 20.33
N LEU A 911 22.50 -28.04 21.50
CA LEU A 911 23.04 -28.62 22.74
C LEU A 911 22.36 -29.96 23.12
N PHE A 912 23.17 -30.98 23.44
CA PHE A 912 22.73 -32.37 23.61
C PHE A 912 23.37 -33.07 24.82
N ASP A 913 22.62 -33.98 25.42
CA ASP A 913 23.07 -34.97 26.39
C ASP A 913 22.82 -36.39 25.83
N HIS A 914 23.24 -37.44 26.54
CA HIS A 914 23.10 -38.82 26.06
C HIS A 914 21.67 -39.27 25.71
N TYR A 915 20.64 -38.93 26.50
CA TYR A 915 19.24 -39.26 26.15
C TYR A 915 18.80 -38.52 24.89
N ARG A 916 19.09 -37.21 24.81
CA ARG A 916 18.76 -36.40 23.63
C ARG A 916 19.55 -36.86 22.39
N ALA A 917 20.80 -37.29 22.55
CA ALA A 917 21.61 -37.83 21.46
C ALA A 917 21.08 -39.18 20.95
N TYR A 918 20.58 -40.05 21.83
CA TYR A 918 19.88 -41.27 21.40
C TYR A 918 18.58 -40.93 20.67
N ASN A 919 17.74 -40.05 21.22
CA ASN A 919 16.42 -39.73 20.68
C ASN A 919 16.46 -38.90 19.38
N ASP A 920 17.23 -37.81 19.33
CA ASP A 920 17.18 -36.83 18.26
C ASP A 920 18.15 -37.16 17.11
N LEU A 921 19.24 -37.89 17.39
CA LEU A 921 20.37 -38.05 16.45
C LEU A 921 20.68 -39.52 16.10
N LEU A 922 20.92 -40.39 17.08
CA LEU A 922 21.37 -41.77 16.82
C LEU A 922 20.24 -42.67 16.32
N LEU A 923 19.15 -42.84 17.09
CA LEU A 923 18.07 -43.78 16.75
C LEU A 923 17.37 -43.45 15.42
N PRO A 924 17.08 -42.17 15.07
CA PRO A 924 16.54 -41.81 13.76
C PRO A 924 17.47 -42.15 12.59
N ASN A 925 18.80 -42.06 12.80
CA ASN A 925 19.80 -42.21 11.73
C ASN A 925 20.57 -43.54 11.79
N LEU A 926 20.13 -44.51 12.61
CA LEU A 926 20.74 -45.84 12.73
C LEU A 926 21.05 -46.47 11.37
N ASN A 927 20.17 -46.27 10.39
CA ASN A 927 20.31 -46.88 9.07
C ASN A 927 21.51 -46.40 8.24
N VAL A 928 22.16 -45.29 8.61
CA VAL A 928 23.41 -44.80 8.02
C VAL A 928 24.65 -45.56 8.55
N LEU A 929 24.55 -46.17 9.74
CA LEU A 929 25.67 -46.82 10.42
C LEU A 929 25.90 -48.27 9.93
N PRO A 930 27.12 -48.83 10.07
CA PRO A 930 27.37 -50.26 9.85
C PRO A 930 26.52 -51.14 10.77
N LYS A 931 26.02 -52.29 10.30
CA LYS A 931 25.13 -53.19 11.08
C LYS A 931 25.68 -53.47 12.49
N ASN A 932 26.94 -53.88 12.60
CA ASN A 932 27.57 -54.23 13.88
C ASN A 932 27.56 -53.06 14.87
N VAL A 933 27.69 -51.82 14.38
CA VAL A 933 27.62 -50.60 15.20
C VAL A 933 26.18 -50.32 15.65
N LYS A 934 25.19 -50.47 14.76
CA LYS A 934 23.76 -50.37 15.13
C LYS A 934 23.42 -51.35 16.25
N ASP A 935 23.77 -52.62 16.04
CA ASP A 935 23.40 -53.71 16.94
C ASP A 935 24.06 -53.55 18.31
N ILE A 936 25.33 -53.12 18.38
CA ILE A 936 25.98 -52.77 19.67
C ILE A 936 25.26 -51.61 20.37
N LEU A 937 24.95 -50.52 19.66
CA LEU A 937 24.30 -49.35 20.26
C LEU A 937 22.88 -49.63 20.76
N VAL A 938 22.08 -50.41 20.01
CA VAL A 938 20.69 -50.75 20.36
C VAL A 938 20.64 -51.83 21.42
N LEU A 939 21.49 -52.87 21.36
CA LEU A 939 21.53 -53.91 22.39
C LEU A 939 22.09 -53.36 23.72
N PHE A 940 23.10 -52.49 23.69
CA PHE A 940 23.56 -51.80 24.91
C PHE A 940 22.44 -50.97 25.56
N ALA A 941 21.65 -50.25 24.75
CA ALA A 941 20.52 -49.44 25.21
C ALA A 941 19.32 -50.28 25.69
N LEU A 942 19.18 -51.53 25.23
CA LEU A 942 18.17 -52.49 25.72
C LEU A 942 18.62 -53.22 27.00
N ASP A 943 19.89 -53.64 27.08
CA ASP A 943 20.44 -54.38 28.22
C ASP A 943 20.62 -53.49 29.48
N HIS A 944 20.80 -52.17 29.31
CA HIS A 944 20.96 -51.20 30.40
C HIS A 944 19.80 -50.17 30.43
N ALA A 945 18.62 -50.55 29.93
CA ALA A 945 17.50 -49.63 29.75
C ALA A 945 16.87 -49.19 31.08
N ASP A 946 16.85 -47.88 31.34
CA ASP A 946 16.01 -47.28 32.38
C ASP A 946 14.64 -46.85 31.81
N ALA A 947 13.76 -46.34 32.68
CA ALA A 947 12.41 -45.94 32.27
C ALA A 947 12.36 -44.83 31.21
N LEU A 948 13.41 -43.99 31.11
CA LEU A 948 13.52 -42.95 30.09
C LEU A 948 14.03 -43.50 28.75
N MET A 949 15.09 -44.32 28.77
CA MET A 949 15.62 -44.97 27.58
C MET A 949 14.61 -45.93 26.94
N LEU A 950 13.84 -46.66 27.75
CA LEU A 950 12.71 -47.47 27.26
C LEU A 950 11.67 -46.62 26.51
N ASN A 951 11.24 -45.48 27.09
CA ASN A 951 10.27 -44.59 26.44
C ASN A 951 10.79 -43.97 25.13
N ILE A 952 12.11 -43.77 25.01
CA ILE A 952 12.78 -43.34 23.77
C ILE A 952 12.77 -44.49 22.75
N LEU A 953 13.23 -45.70 23.13
CA LEU A 953 13.28 -46.87 22.24
C LEU A 953 11.89 -47.24 21.68
N LYS A 954 10.82 -47.13 22.48
CA LYS A 954 9.42 -47.31 22.07
C LYS A 954 9.00 -46.43 20.89
N GLN A 955 9.60 -45.24 20.76
CA GLN A 955 9.23 -44.23 19.77
C GLN A 955 10.02 -44.30 18.47
N HIS A 956 11.11 -45.06 18.39
CA HIS A 956 12.00 -45.09 17.21
C HIS A 956 11.98 -46.43 16.47
N CYS A 957 12.32 -46.40 15.18
CA CYS A 957 12.49 -47.60 14.37
C CYS A 957 13.88 -48.20 14.61
N CYS A 958 14.10 -48.80 15.79
CA CYS A 958 15.41 -49.28 16.22
C CYS A 958 15.63 -50.80 16.06
N ILE A 959 14.56 -51.60 15.92
CA ILE A 959 14.66 -53.06 15.95
C ILE A 959 14.67 -53.63 14.52
N PRO A 960 15.69 -54.41 14.12
CA PRO A 960 15.76 -54.97 12.77
C PRO A 960 14.69 -56.04 12.54
N CYS A 961 14.15 -56.04 11.33
CA CYS A 961 13.14 -57.01 10.87
C CYS A 961 13.61 -57.78 9.62
N THR A 962 14.90 -57.67 9.27
CA THR A 962 15.50 -58.29 8.09
C THR A 962 16.94 -58.74 8.35
N PRO A 963 17.44 -59.77 7.65
CA PRO A 963 18.78 -60.34 7.84
C PRO A 963 19.91 -59.30 7.84
N ASN A 964 19.81 -58.36 6.90
CA ASN A 964 20.85 -57.36 6.64
C ASN A 964 20.76 -56.13 7.55
N GLY A 965 19.83 -56.09 8.51
CA GLY A 965 19.65 -54.96 9.42
C GLY A 965 19.37 -53.64 8.70
N ARG A 966 18.66 -53.68 7.56
CA ARG A 966 18.31 -52.51 6.73
C ARG A 966 16.88 -52.03 6.99
N ILE A 967 15.94 -52.95 7.13
CA ILE A 967 14.59 -52.61 7.57
C ILE A 967 14.59 -52.71 9.10
N LEU A 968 14.41 -51.56 9.74
CA LEU A 968 14.19 -51.41 11.18
C LEU A 968 12.76 -50.92 11.40
N ASN A 969 12.12 -51.37 12.47
CA ASN A 969 10.73 -51.03 12.79
C ASN A 969 10.58 -50.63 14.28
N LYS A 970 9.48 -50.00 14.65
CA LYS A 970 9.20 -49.62 16.05
C LYS A 970 8.73 -50.84 16.84
N PRO A 971 9.10 -51.02 18.13
CA PRO A 971 8.57 -52.11 18.96
C PRO A 971 7.04 -52.25 18.89
N SER A 972 6.33 -51.11 19.00
CA SER A 972 4.87 -50.98 18.87
C SER A 972 4.26 -51.33 17.49
N LYS A 973 5.09 -51.64 16.48
CA LYS A 973 4.67 -52.18 15.17
C LYS A 973 5.07 -53.65 14.97
N LEU A 974 5.75 -54.26 15.94
CA LEU A 974 6.17 -55.64 15.87
C LEU A 974 5.08 -56.58 16.39
N ILE A 975 4.97 -57.72 15.72
CA ILE A 975 4.21 -58.87 16.17
C ILE A 975 5.21 -59.83 16.84
N HIS A 976 4.84 -60.41 17.98
CA HIS A 976 5.67 -61.42 18.63
C HIS A 976 5.74 -62.68 17.75
N PRO A 977 6.92 -63.17 17.30
CA PRO A 977 7.04 -64.18 16.25
C PRO A 977 6.26 -65.47 16.46
N TYR A 978 6.01 -65.84 17.72
CA TYR A 978 5.34 -67.09 18.11
C TYR A 978 3.90 -66.91 18.62
N CYS A 979 3.25 -65.76 18.35
CA CYS A 979 1.85 -65.53 18.73
C CYS A 979 0.88 -66.04 17.64
N ARG A 980 -0.41 -66.25 18.00
CA ARG A 980 -1.43 -66.76 17.05
C ARG A 980 -1.72 -65.85 15.85
N LEU A 981 -1.36 -64.56 15.91
CA LEU A 981 -1.47 -63.65 14.77
C LEU A 981 -0.30 -63.78 13.78
N ALA A 982 0.82 -64.40 14.17
CA ALA A 982 2.02 -64.49 13.33
C ALA A 982 1.76 -65.26 12.03
N SER A 983 0.98 -66.34 12.07
CA SER A 983 0.64 -67.16 10.88
C SER A 983 -0.23 -66.46 9.82
N LEU A 984 -0.59 -65.18 10.02
CA LEU A 984 -1.32 -64.35 9.06
C LEU A 984 -0.41 -63.37 8.30
N TYR A 985 0.88 -63.33 8.63
CA TYR A 985 1.89 -62.46 8.01
C TYR A 985 3.14 -63.29 7.67
N SER A 986 3.91 -62.85 6.67
CA SER A 986 5.13 -63.52 6.23
C SER A 986 6.40 -62.80 6.70
N ASP A 987 7.55 -63.49 6.64
CA ASP A 987 8.86 -62.88 6.91
C ASP A 987 9.15 -61.66 6.01
N ILE A 988 8.50 -61.56 4.85
CA ILE A 988 8.65 -60.46 3.88
C ILE A 988 8.00 -59.17 4.41
N ASP A 989 6.89 -59.29 5.15
CA ASP A 989 6.09 -58.17 5.64
C ASP A 989 6.81 -57.33 6.72
N SER A 990 7.97 -57.81 7.20
CA SER A 990 8.87 -57.05 8.09
C SER A 990 8.23 -56.59 9.41
N LEU A 991 7.29 -57.40 9.93
CA LEU A 991 6.58 -57.18 11.19
C LEU A 991 7.16 -57.99 12.37
N PHE A 992 8.18 -58.82 12.15
CA PHE A 992 8.82 -59.64 13.18
C PHE A 992 10.23 -59.13 13.52
N PRO A 993 10.64 -59.08 14.80
CA PRO A 993 12.04 -58.84 15.15
C PRO A 993 12.92 -59.96 14.57
N TYR A 994 14.02 -59.57 13.93
CA TYR A 994 14.95 -60.48 13.28
C TYR A 994 16.27 -60.57 14.06
N GLY A 995 16.69 -61.79 14.40
CA GLY A 995 18.02 -62.06 14.96
C GLY A 995 18.17 -63.49 15.49
N GLY A 996 19.38 -63.86 15.89
CA GLY A 996 19.62 -65.06 16.72
C GLY A 996 19.25 -64.81 18.19
N GLN A 997 19.21 -65.86 19.01
CA GLN A 997 18.84 -65.73 20.43
C GLN A 997 19.95 -65.22 21.35
N ASP A 998 21.15 -64.96 20.85
CA ASP A 998 22.15 -64.10 21.53
C ASP A 998 21.90 -62.60 21.28
N SER A 999 20.96 -62.26 20.38
CA SER A 999 20.64 -60.89 19.93
C SER A 999 19.17 -60.52 20.24
N TYR A 1000 18.37 -60.12 19.25
CA TYR A 1000 17.01 -59.59 19.44
C TYR A 1000 15.94 -60.63 19.76
N LEU A 1001 16.21 -61.92 19.53
CA LEU A 1001 15.28 -63.01 19.87
C LEU A 1001 15.61 -63.70 21.21
N ARG A 1002 16.49 -63.12 22.04
CA ARG A 1002 16.72 -63.59 23.42
C ARG A 1002 15.46 -63.36 24.27
N GLU A 1003 15.08 -64.33 25.08
CA GLU A 1003 13.75 -64.34 25.73
C GLU A 1003 13.55 -63.20 26.75
N ASP A 1004 14.62 -62.74 27.41
CA ASP A 1004 14.62 -61.54 28.26
C ASP A 1004 14.39 -60.24 27.46
N ARG A 1005 15.13 -60.05 26.36
CA ARG A 1005 15.00 -58.89 25.46
C ARG A 1005 13.66 -58.90 24.71
N LEU A 1006 13.12 -60.06 24.37
CA LEU A 1006 11.75 -60.19 23.86
C LEU A 1006 10.70 -59.79 24.90
N ASN A 1007 10.94 -60.06 26.19
CA ASN A 1007 10.07 -59.57 27.26
C ASN A 1007 10.20 -58.05 27.47
N VAL A 1008 11.40 -57.47 27.33
CA VAL A 1008 11.57 -55.99 27.28
C VAL A 1008 10.83 -55.39 26.08
N LEU A 1009 10.98 -55.99 24.88
CA LEU A 1009 10.27 -55.58 23.66
C LEU A 1009 8.75 -55.79 23.72
N LYS A 1010 8.25 -56.58 24.67
CA LYS A 1010 6.81 -56.78 24.95
C LYS A 1010 6.25 -55.74 25.94
N LEU A 1011 7.11 -55.01 26.64
CA LEU A 1011 6.76 -53.86 27.47
C LEU A 1011 6.81 -52.53 26.67
N LEU A 1012 7.52 -52.53 25.53
CA LEU A 1012 7.71 -51.41 24.59
C LEU A 1012 6.62 -51.34 23.51
#